data_AF-A0A944EGP2-F1
#
_entry.id   AF-A0A944EGP2-F1
#
_cell.length_a   1.000
_cell.length_b   1.000
_cell.length_c   1.000
_cell.angle_alpha   90.00
_cell.angle_beta   90.00
_cell.angle_gamma   90.00
#
_symmetry.space_group_name_H-M   'P 1'
#
loop_
_entity.id
_entity.type
_entity.pdbx_description
1 polymer ?
#
loop_
_entity_poly.entity_id
_entity_poly.type
_entity_poly.pdbx_seq_one_letter_code
_entity_poly.pdbx_strand_id
1 'polypeptide(L)'
;MIADGRGDGLRAARIQAGLTQDEVARRAGISVRTVRHIERGQVRNPRHETLVRMAQVVGYDCAATPGCETDANARQSEQPGRPYEIRLLGPLTVLTSGLPVAMPLKQRAMLGLLAVQPDQTVSHEEIADVLWSGEAPSAYPTLVHTYVARLRRIIEPGPGRHGHRDGSRRRISTVRGGYVFNSGGAQLDLCRFEERAAQAARAAGSDPKSALELFKQALRGWQGRVLQDLPLLWQHPAVVRVAQRHIDVAIEFADLALRLNRSAYAIDQLRIASYEEPLHEPLQARIMLALAGSGRRAAALRLFADLRMRLKKELGVEPSEEVWQARHTILMQDGPDGRADPAGAEPPQPMPEQSYGATGEFWNGPLPARLPEPPSSRPRSLALPAQLPPVITPFVGRHEQLAVLDGLLAHGGKGCASVGIAAVHGPPEIGKTALAVRWAHHRLEDFPDGQLYADLQGSANPPDRRVHPLTVLTRFLRSLGVPDEWIPDTQEEASGLLRSLLAGRRFLMVLDDAADAAQVRGLLPGTPGNLVLVTSRSPLMDLVTREGARSIALDVLSATEAYALIETYLGPERTAAEPEATAELAAVCGQYPLELRMAVARLAATPQVSIRALVAELARRGRPVAVADVDADSLASG
;
A
#
# COMPACT_ATOMS: atom_id res chain seq x y z
N MET A 1 4.68 31.73 14.34
CA MET A 1 5.45 32.99 14.51
C MET A 1 6.74 32.66 15.25
N ILE A 2 7.85 32.58 14.53
CA ILE A 2 9.20 32.88 15.02
C ILE A 2 9.83 33.59 13.81
N ALA A 3 9.97 34.91 13.89
CA ALA A 3 10.68 35.68 12.86
C ALA A 3 12.17 35.37 13.03
N ASP A 4 12.81 34.83 12.01
CA ASP A 4 14.26 34.59 11.98
C ASP A 4 14.92 35.98 12.02
N GLY A 5 15.25 36.49 13.22
CA GLY A 5 15.67 37.87 13.54
C GLY A 5 16.97 38.35 12.85
N ARG A 6 17.47 37.57 11.89
CA ARG A 6 18.64 37.86 11.06
C ARG A 6 18.44 39.09 10.18
N GLY A 7 17.20 39.36 9.74
CA GLY A 7 16.86 40.56 8.95
C GLY A 7 17.05 41.85 9.75
N ASP A 8 16.65 41.84 11.03
CA ASP A 8 16.82 42.98 11.93
C ASP A 8 18.29 43.18 12.33
N GLY A 9 19.03 42.08 12.54
CA GLY A 9 20.48 42.11 12.80
C GLY A 9 21.29 42.72 11.65
N LEU A 10 20.99 42.33 10.41
CA LEU A 10 21.63 42.92 9.21
C LEU A 10 21.27 44.40 9.03
N ARG A 11 20.02 44.79 9.32
CA ARG A 11 19.59 46.19 9.26
C ARG A 11 20.34 47.03 10.30
N ALA A 12 20.46 46.54 11.53
CA ALA A 12 21.17 47.23 12.60
C ALA A 12 22.66 47.41 12.26
N ALA A 13 23.32 46.33 11.79
CA ALA A 13 24.71 46.38 11.36
C ALA A 13 24.94 47.36 10.19
N ARG A 14 24.01 47.41 9.23
CA ARG A 14 24.07 48.39 8.14
C ARG A 14 24.02 49.83 8.64
N ILE A 15 23.10 50.13 9.56
CA ILE A 15 22.94 51.48 10.13
C ILE A 15 24.19 51.87 10.93
N GLN A 16 24.75 50.93 11.70
CA GLN A 16 25.98 51.14 12.45
C GLN A 16 27.20 51.37 11.54
N ALA A 17 27.25 50.70 10.39
CA ALA A 17 28.28 50.91 9.37
C ALA A 17 28.07 52.19 8.53
N GLY A 18 26.99 52.95 8.75
CA GLY A 18 26.69 54.19 8.02
C GLY A 18 26.33 53.98 6.54
N LEU A 19 25.98 52.76 6.12
CA LEU A 19 25.74 52.42 4.71
C LEU A 19 24.27 52.59 4.33
N THR A 20 23.99 53.13 3.14
CA THR A 20 22.63 53.13 2.57
C THR A 20 22.25 51.74 2.02
N GLN A 21 20.95 51.46 1.85
CA GLN A 21 20.50 50.20 1.23
C GLN A 21 21.06 50.05 -0.20
N ASP A 22 21.21 51.16 -0.92
CA ASP A 22 21.79 51.21 -2.27
C ASP A 22 23.29 50.89 -2.27
N GLU A 23 24.05 51.39 -1.29
CA GLU A 23 25.46 51.07 -1.12
C GLU A 23 25.66 49.57 -0.87
N VAL A 24 24.84 48.98 0.03
CA VAL A 24 24.91 47.55 0.35
C VAL A 24 24.53 46.71 -0.85
N ALA A 25 23.46 47.08 -1.56
CA ALA A 25 23.02 46.39 -2.77
C ALA A 25 24.11 46.38 -3.85
N ARG A 26 24.73 47.53 -4.11
CA ARG A 26 25.81 47.68 -5.09
C ARG A 26 27.04 46.84 -4.71
N ARG A 27 27.46 46.89 -3.45
CA ARG A 27 28.66 46.17 -2.96
C ARG A 27 28.44 44.66 -2.82
N ALA A 28 27.23 44.22 -2.48
CA ALA A 28 26.88 42.79 -2.37
C ALA A 28 26.46 42.16 -3.71
N GLY A 29 26.33 42.95 -4.79
CA GLY A 29 25.91 42.49 -6.11
C GLY A 29 24.46 41.97 -6.14
N ILE A 30 23.56 42.63 -5.41
CA ILE A 30 22.14 42.28 -5.30
C ILE A 30 21.25 43.51 -5.50
N SER A 31 19.96 43.32 -5.74
CA SER A 31 19.06 44.46 -5.94
C SER A 31 18.73 45.17 -4.62
N VAL A 32 18.55 46.50 -4.68
CA VAL A 32 18.08 47.32 -3.56
C VAL A 32 16.76 46.80 -3.00
N ARG A 33 15.87 46.33 -3.87
CA ARG A 33 14.59 45.72 -3.50
C ARG A 33 14.79 44.48 -2.63
N THR A 34 15.78 43.65 -2.96
CA THR A 34 16.14 42.45 -2.19
C THR A 34 16.63 42.81 -0.79
N VAL A 35 17.54 43.79 -0.68
CA VAL A 35 18.03 44.30 0.61
C VAL A 35 16.87 44.81 1.46
N ARG A 36 15.99 45.64 0.89
CA ARG A 36 14.83 46.20 1.58
C ARG A 36 13.85 45.13 2.07
N HIS A 37 13.57 44.11 1.25
CA HIS A 37 12.63 43.05 1.64
C HIS A 37 13.20 42.16 2.76
N ILE A 38 14.52 41.92 2.76
CA ILE A 38 15.20 41.15 3.81
C ILE A 38 15.23 41.93 5.13
N GLU A 39 15.59 43.22 5.09
CA GLU A 39 15.60 44.08 6.30
C GLU A 39 14.22 44.35 6.90
N ARG A 40 13.14 44.16 6.13
CA ARG A 40 11.75 44.27 6.61
C ARG A 40 11.14 42.94 7.03
N GLY A 41 11.92 41.85 6.99
CA GLY A 41 11.40 40.50 7.29
C GLY A 41 10.35 39.99 6.30
N GLN A 42 10.21 40.62 5.13
CA GLN A 42 9.22 40.26 4.11
C GLN A 42 9.59 38.97 3.36
N VAL A 43 10.85 38.54 3.44
CA VAL A 43 11.30 37.25 2.93
C VAL A 43 11.44 36.28 4.10
N ARG A 44 10.51 35.32 4.21
CA ARG A 44 10.49 34.34 5.31
C ARG A 44 11.70 33.40 5.32
N ASN A 45 12.36 33.19 4.18
CA ASN A 45 13.55 32.32 4.10
C ASN A 45 14.52 32.84 3.01
N PRO A 46 15.35 33.85 3.32
CA PRO A 46 16.28 34.41 2.34
C PRO A 46 17.35 33.39 1.94
N ARG A 47 17.80 33.43 0.68
CA ARG A 47 18.91 32.57 0.24
C ARG A 47 20.15 32.85 1.10
N HIS A 48 20.75 31.80 1.66
CA HIS A 48 21.91 31.89 2.54
C HIS A 48 23.06 32.71 1.92
N GLU A 49 23.32 32.51 0.63
CA GLU A 49 24.34 33.26 -0.11
C GLU A 49 24.08 34.78 -0.15
N THR A 50 22.81 35.19 -0.24
CA THR A 50 22.43 36.61 -0.19
C THR A 50 22.65 37.20 1.20
N LEU A 51 22.37 36.44 2.25
CA LEU A 51 22.63 36.86 3.63
C LEU A 51 24.13 36.99 3.90
N VAL A 52 24.94 36.02 3.49
CA VAL A 52 26.41 36.09 3.64
C VAL A 52 27.01 37.27 2.90
N ARG A 53 26.58 37.54 1.66
CA ARG A 53 27.05 38.71 0.90
C ARG A 53 26.66 40.03 1.55
N MET A 54 25.44 40.15 2.07
CA MET A 54 25.03 41.34 2.83
C MET A 54 25.86 41.49 4.11
N ALA A 55 26.02 40.39 4.85
CA ALA A 55 26.75 40.34 6.12
C ALA A 55 28.22 40.75 5.98
N GLN A 56 28.90 40.26 4.93
CA GLN A 56 30.26 40.67 4.59
C GLN A 56 30.39 42.17 4.32
N VAL A 57 29.40 42.78 3.67
CA VAL A 57 29.42 44.21 3.33
C VAL A 57 29.18 45.09 4.55
N VAL A 58 28.31 44.66 5.48
CA VAL A 58 27.99 45.44 6.70
C VAL A 58 28.85 45.05 7.90
N GLY A 59 29.80 44.13 7.74
CA GLY A 59 30.65 43.64 8.83
C GLY A 59 29.89 42.84 9.90
N TYR A 60 28.79 42.19 9.52
CA TYR A 60 27.98 41.35 10.40
C TYR A 60 28.48 39.90 10.31
N ASP A 61 28.85 39.29 11.45
CA ASP A 61 29.25 37.89 11.47
C ASP A 61 28.02 37.00 11.71
N CYS A 62 27.55 36.34 10.64
CA CYS A 62 26.43 35.40 10.73
C CYS A 62 26.74 34.17 11.62
N ALA A 63 28.01 33.89 11.92
CA ALA A 63 28.44 32.77 12.75
C ALA A 63 28.55 33.13 14.24
N ALA A 64 28.53 34.41 14.61
CA ALA A 64 28.66 34.87 16.00
C ALA A 64 27.34 34.83 16.80
N THR A 65 26.30 34.17 16.29
CA THR A 65 25.10 33.85 17.08
C THR A 65 25.34 32.50 17.78
N PRO A 66 25.08 32.33 19.09
CA PRO A 66 25.56 31.16 19.84
C PRO A 66 25.05 29.84 19.25
N GLY A 67 25.95 28.93 18.88
CA GLY A 67 25.58 27.60 18.40
C GLY A 67 26.58 26.83 17.52
N CYS A 68 27.80 27.32 17.28
CA CYS A 68 28.80 26.57 16.52
C CYS A 68 30.23 26.87 17.00
N GLU A 69 30.85 25.90 17.68
CA GLU A 69 32.31 25.80 17.78
C GLU A 69 32.80 24.78 16.74
N THR A 70 33.80 25.17 15.96
CA THR A 70 34.45 24.37 14.91
C THR A 70 35.78 23.80 15.37
N ASP A 71 35.97 22.50 15.08
CA ASP A 71 37.15 21.84 14.53
C ASP A 71 38.54 22.12 15.14
N ALA A 72 38.97 21.22 16.03
CA ALA A 72 40.37 20.98 16.32
C ALA A 72 40.66 19.46 16.41
N ASN A 73 40.49 18.73 15.30
CA ASN A 73 41.22 17.49 15.01
C ASN A 73 41.06 17.08 13.55
N ALA A 74 41.52 17.96 12.66
CA ALA A 74 41.79 17.62 11.26
C ALA A 74 43.13 16.87 11.18
N ARG A 75 43.08 15.55 11.30
CA ARG A 75 44.02 14.54 10.76
C ARG A 75 43.48 13.17 11.23
N GLN A 76 43.02 12.35 10.28
CA GLN A 76 42.37 11.03 10.47
C GLN A 76 40.82 11.07 10.59
N SER A 77 40.14 11.25 9.46
CA SER A 77 38.95 10.50 9.06
C SER A 77 38.36 11.17 7.81
N GLU A 78 38.49 10.51 6.65
CA GLU A 78 37.59 10.73 5.53
C GLU A 78 36.19 10.34 6.01
N GLN A 79 35.40 11.29 6.51
CA GLN A 79 33.98 11.04 6.78
C GLN A 79 33.25 11.05 5.43
N PRO A 80 32.68 9.91 4.99
CA PRO A 80 31.88 9.89 3.78
C PRO A 80 30.64 10.76 4.00
N GLY A 81 30.21 11.45 2.93
CA GLY A 81 28.89 12.08 2.89
C GLY A 81 27.82 11.10 3.39
N ARG A 82 26.79 11.62 4.06
CA ARG A 82 25.75 10.87 4.78
C ARG A 82 25.54 9.47 4.20
N PRO A 83 25.71 8.38 4.99
CA PRO A 83 25.56 7.03 4.47
C PRO A 83 24.14 6.87 3.94
N TYR A 84 24.05 6.67 2.64
CA TYR A 84 22.83 6.30 1.96
C TYR A 84 22.97 4.85 1.49
N GLU A 85 21.88 4.08 1.59
CA GLU A 85 21.78 2.70 1.11
C GLU A 85 20.65 2.63 0.09
N ILE A 86 20.93 2.05 -1.08
CA ILE A 86 19.94 1.82 -2.13
C ILE A 86 19.68 0.31 -2.17
N ARG A 87 18.40 -0.05 -2.03
CA ARG A 87 17.93 -1.43 -2.10
C ARG A 87 17.07 -1.64 -3.34
N LEU A 88 17.46 -2.59 -4.18
CA LEU A 88 16.77 -2.99 -5.43
C LEU A 88 16.23 -4.42 -5.36
N LEU A 89 16.75 -5.27 -4.47
CA LEU A 89 16.43 -6.71 -4.37
C LEU A 89 15.11 -6.94 -3.61
N GLY A 90 14.04 -6.30 -4.09
CA GLY A 90 12.74 -6.15 -3.44
C GLY A 90 12.13 -4.79 -3.83
N PRO A 91 11.35 -4.12 -2.96
CA PRO A 91 10.87 -2.78 -3.25
C PRO A 91 12.00 -1.73 -3.23
N LEU A 92 12.01 -0.82 -4.22
CA LEU A 92 13.02 0.22 -4.33
C LEU A 92 13.01 1.13 -3.11
N THR A 93 14.05 1.01 -2.28
CA THR A 93 14.17 1.78 -1.05
C THR A 93 15.50 2.53 -1.02
N VAL A 94 15.44 3.84 -0.81
CA VAL A 94 16.62 4.67 -0.55
C VAL A 94 16.58 5.06 0.92
N LEU A 95 17.54 4.57 1.68
CA LEU A 95 17.70 4.89 3.09
C LEU A 95 18.77 5.97 3.22
N THR A 96 18.50 7.06 3.94
CA THR A 96 19.52 8.05 4.34
C THR A 96 19.61 8.05 5.85
N SER A 97 20.78 7.75 6.41
CA SER A 97 20.94 7.59 7.86
C SER A 97 19.94 6.59 8.48
N GLY A 98 19.59 5.54 7.73
CA GLY A 98 18.65 4.50 8.14
C GLY A 98 17.16 4.81 7.94
N LEU A 99 16.79 6.00 7.48
CA LEU A 99 15.39 6.39 7.24
C LEU A 99 15.04 6.37 5.74
N PRO A 100 13.87 5.83 5.34
CA PRO A 100 13.44 5.81 3.95
C PRO A 100 13.13 7.22 3.44
N VAL A 101 13.63 7.54 2.24
CA VAL A 101 13.38 8.80 1.56
C VAL A 101 12.16 8.65 0.65
N ALA A 102 11.13 9.46 0.89
CA ALA A 102 9.95 9.51 0.04
C ALA A 102 10.29 10.12 -1.33
N MET A 103 9.90 9.44 -2.40
CA MET A 103 10.15 9.87 -3.78
C MET A 103 8.91 9.63 -4.65
N PRO A 104 8.57 10.54 -5.59
CA PRO A 104 7.52 10.31 -6.57
C PRO A 104 7.83 9.13 -7.51
N LEU A 105 6.79 8.47 -8.02
CA LEU A 105 6.90 7.25 -8.86
C LEU A 105 7.91 7.37 -10.02
N LYS A 106 7.86 8.46 -10.81
CA LYS A 106 8.79 8.64 -11.95
C LYS A 106 10.26 8.83 -11.55
N GLN A 107 10.52 9.41 -10.38
CA GLN A 107 11.89 9.53 -9.86
C GLN A 107 12.41 8.18 -9.34
N ARG A 108 11.52 7.39 -8.73
CA ARG A 108 11.80 6.02 -8.31
C ARG A 108 12.11 5.12 -9.50
N ALA A 109 11.25 5.14 -10.52
CA ALA A 109 11.47 4.43 -11.78
C ALA A 109 12.81 4.80 -12.44
N MET A 110 13.11 6.10 -12.55
CA MET A 110 14.40 6.56 -13.09
C MET A 110 15.59 6.02 -12.28
N LEU A 111 15.53 6.12 -10.95
CA LEU A 111 16.61 5.62 -10.10
C LEU A 111 16.75 4.10 -10.21
N GLY A 112 15.64 3.36 -10.24
CA GLY A 112 15.64 1.91 -10.43
C GLY A 112 16.29 1.50 -11.74
N LEU A 113 15.95 2.16 -12.86
CA LEU A 113 16.54 1.90 -14.17
C LEU A 113 18.06 2.15 -14.21
N LEU A 114 18.50 3.26 -13.59
CA LEU A 114 19.93 3.59 -13.53
C LEU A 114 20.69 2.66 -12.58
N ALA A 115 20.13 2.36 -11.40
CA ALA A 115 20.80 1.59 -10.37
C ALA A 115 20.83 0.09 -10.66
N VAL A 116 19.88 -0.45 -11.44
CA VAL A 116 19.90 -1.87 -11.88
C VAL A 116 20.96 -2.12 -12.97
N GLN A 117 21.46 -1.05 -13.60
CA GLN A 117 22.55 -1.09 -14.59
C GLN A 117 23.75 -0.26 -14.11
N PRO A 118 24.39 -0.64 -13.00
CA PRO A 118 25.53 0.11 -12.47
C PRO A 118 26.66 0.19 -13.50
N ASP A 119 27.28 1.37 -13.58
CA ASP A 119 28.41 1.70 -14.46
C ASP A 119 28.12 1.55 -15.97
N GLN A 120 26.85 1.40 -16.36
CA GLN A 120 26.39 1.37 -17.75
C GLN A 120 25.66 2.67 -18.10
N THR A 121 25.72 3.04 -19.39
CA THR A 121 25.03 4.23 -19.90
C THR A 121 23.60 3.89 -20.25
N VAL A 122 22.64 4.51 -19.56
CA VAL A 122 21.22 4.46 -19.91
C VAL A 122 20.89 5.67 -20.77
N SER A 123 20.37 5.42 -21.97
CA SER A 123 20.12 6.47 -22.96
C SER A 123 18.90 7.33 -22.58
N HIS A 124 18.80 8.54 -23.15
CA HIS A 124 17.61 9.38 -22.96
C HIS A 124 16.33 8.74 -23.52
N GLU A 125 16.47 7.95 -24.60
CA GLU A 125 15.36 7.23 -25.24
C GLU A 125 14.88 6.09 -24.36
N GLU A 126 15.79 5.26 -23.84
CA GLU A 126 15.46 4.16 -22.89
C GLU A 126 14.77 4.70 -21.63
N ILE A 127 15.27 5.81 -21.09
CA ILE A 127 14.62 6.53 -19.99
C ILE A 127 13.22 6.98 -20.37
N ALA A 128 13.03 7.48 -21.59
CA ALA A 128 11.75 7.99 -22.04
C ALA A 128 10.71 6.86 -22.20
N ASP A 129 11.11 5.78 -22.85
CA ASP A 129 10.27 4.60 -23.09
C ASP A 129 9.78 4.00 -21.77
N VAL A 130 10.68 3.88 -20.79
CA VAL A 130 10.36 3.33 -19.47
C VAL A 130 9.44 4.26 -18.66
N LEU A 131 9.70 5.57 -18.65
CA LEU A 131 8.98 6.50 -17.78
C LEU A 131 7.61 6.95 -18.30
N TRP A 132 7.37 6.83 -19.61
CA TRP A 132 6.14 7.29 -20.24
C TRP A 132 5.37 6.21 -21.00
N SER A 133 5.91 4.99 -21.17
CA SER A 133 5.22 3.79 -21.69
C SER A 133 4.21 4.09 -22.82
N GLY A 134 4.64 4.89 -23.81
CA GLY A 134 3.77 5.56 -24.79
C GLY A 134 4.45 6.81 -25.37
N GLU A 135 3.68 7.81 -25.81
CA GLU A 135 4.23 9.02 -26.41
C GLU A 135 4.77 9.98 -25.32
N ALA A 136 6.10 10.13 -25.29
CA ALA A 136 6.76 11.03 -24.35
C ALA A 136 6.42 12.50 -24.67
N PRO A 137 6.15 13.36 -23.66
CA PRO A 137 5.92 14.79 -23.89
C PRO A 137 7.10 15.41 -24.65
N SER A 138 6.85 16.37 -25.54
CA SER A 138 7.90 17.07 -26.28
C SER A 138 8.99 17.69 -25.38
N ALA A 139 8.63 18.03 -24.14
CA ALA A 139 9.53 18.54 -23.10
C ALA A 139 10.21 17.46 -22.24
N TYR A 140 10.16 16.17 -22.60
CA TYR A 140 10.72 15.08 -21.79
C TYR A 140 12.22 15.27 -21.45
N PRO A 141 13.11 15.81 -22.30
CA PRO A 141 14.52 15.98 -21.94
C PRO A 141 14.68 16.91 -20.72
N THR A 142 13.89 17.98 -20.67
CA THR A 142 13.88 18.94 -19.55
C THR A 142 13.37 18.31 -18.25
N LEU A 143 12.36 17.44 -18.35
CA LEU A 143 11.84 16.69 -17.20
C LEU A 143 12.86 15.67 -16.69
N VAL A 144 13.54 14.96 -17.58
CA VAL A 144 14.63 14.03 -17.24
C VAL A 144 15.75 14.75 -16.48
N HIS A 145 16.22 15.90 -16.98
CA HIS A 145 17.21 16.72 -16.26
C HIS A 145 16.72 17.13 -14.87
N THR A 146 15.44 17.47 -14.74
CA THR A 146 14.82 17.86 -13.46
C THR A 146 14.78 16.68 -12.48
N TYR A 147 14.44 15.48 -12.94
CA TYR A 147 14.45 14.28 -12.11
C TYR A 147 15.86 13.91 -11.68
N VAL A 148 16.84 13.95 -12.59
CA VAL A 148 18.24 13.70 -12.25
C VAL A 148 18.75 14.73 -11.23
N ALA A 149 18.43 16.02 -11.39
CA ALA A 149 18.83 17.04 -10.43
C ALA A 149 18.23 16.80 -9.03
N ARG A 150 17.01 16.27 -8.93
CA ARG A 150 16.39 15.88 -7.65
C ARG A 150 17.02 14.62 -7.07
N LEU A 151 17.26 13.60 -7.88
CA LEU A 151 17.94 12.38 -7.45
C LEU A 151 19.34 12.69 -6.92
N ARG A 152 20.09 13.54 -7.60
CA ARG A 152 21.41 14.02 -7.15
C ARG A 152 21.37 14.64 -5.76
N ARG A 153 20.35 15.44 -5.43
CA ARG A 153 20.19 16.01 -4.07
C ARG A 153 19.97 14.95 -2.99
N ILE A 154 19.48 13.78 -3.36
CA ILE A 154 19.20 12.69 -2.41
C ILE A 154 20.44 11.81 -2.24
N ILE A 155 21.12 11.44 -3.33
CA ILE A 155 22.15 10.39 -3.32
C ILE A 155 23.58 10.90 -3.49
N GLU A 156 23.80 12.16 -3.89
CA GLU A 156 25.17 12.68 -3.96
C GLU A 156 25.68 13.07 -2.57
N PRO A 157 26.95 12.78 -2.26
CA PRO A 157 27.57 13.29 -1.04
C PRO A 157 27.46 14.82 -1.04
N GLY A 158 27.02 15.40 0.09
CA GLY A 158 26.82 16.83 0.22
C GLY A 158 28.04 17.64 -0.23
N PRO A 159 27.86 18.88 -0.70
CA PRO A 159 28.97 19.67 -1.23
C PRO A 159 30.05 19.82 -0.16
N GLY A 160 31.18 19.14 -0.35
CA GLY A 160 32.37 19.38 0.45
C GLY A 160 32.73 20.86 0.36
N ARG A 161 33.38 21.39 1.41
CA ARG A 161 33.76 22.80 1.56
C ARG A 161 34.66 23.37 0.43
N HIS A 162 35.02 22.55 -0.56
CA HIS A 162 35.77 22.94 -1.74
C HIS A 162 34.89 22.64 -2.95
N GLY A 163 34.39 23.70 -3.60
CA GLY A 163 33.62 23.61 -4.84
C GLY A 163 34.45 22.96 -5.95
N HIS A 164 34.47 21.63 -5.98
CA HIS A 164 35.12 20.90 -7.06
C HIS A 164 34.18 20.81 -8.26
N ARG A 165 34.60 21.48 -9.35
CA ARG A 165 34.11 21.30 -10.72
C ARG A 165 34.48 19.94 -11.33
N ASP A 166 34.86 18.96 -10.50
CA ASP A 166 35.27 17.65 -11.00
C ASP A 166 34.07 16.69 -10.98
N GLY A 167 33.55 16.38 -12.17
CA GLY A 167 32.42 15.46 -12.36
C GLY A 167 32.71 14.03 -11.91
N SER A 168 33.98 13.71 -11.64
CA SER A 168 34.50 12.36 -11.35
C SER A 168 34.03 11.74 -10.02
N ARG A 169 33.30 12.49 -9.18
CA ARG A 169 32.74 11.98 -7.90
C ARG A 169 31.22 11.99 -7.82
N ARG A 170 30.51 12.27 -8.92
CA ARG A 170 29.04 12.25 -8.95
C ARG A 170 28.53 10.81 -8.97
N ARG A 171 27.43 10.56 -8.26
CA ARG A 171 26.75 9.25 -8.28
C ARG A 171 25.95 9.02 -9.54
N ILE A 172 25.34 10.07 -10.06
CA ILE A 172 24.74 10.05 -11.40
C ILE A 172 25.56 11.00 -12.26
N SER A 173 26.34 10.44 -13.18
CA SER A 173 27.12 11.20 -14.15
C SER A 173 26.30 11.43 -15.42
N THR A 174 26.43 12.63 -15.97
CA THR A 174 25.86 12.93 -17.30
C THR A 174 26.94 12.64 -18.33
N VAL A 175 26.66 11.70 -19.23
CA VAL A 175 27.54 11.32 -20.33
C VAL A 175 26.92 11.71 -21.66
N ARG A 176 27.69 11.66 -22.74
CA ARG A 176 27.15 11.90 -24.09
C ARG A 176 26.07 10.84 -24.38
N GLY A 177 24.83 11.28 -24.56
CA GLY A 177 23.70 10.41 -24.91
C GLY A 177 22.86 9.89 -23.74
N GLY A 178 23.24 10.13 -22.47
CA GLY A 178 22.50 9.55 -21.36
C GLY A 178 23.05 9.84 -19.96
N TYR A 179 22.76 8.93 -19.05
CA TYR A 179 23.21 8.98 -17.66
C TYR A 179 23.81 7.64 -17.23
N VAL A 180 24.79 7.72 -16.33
CA VAL A 180 25.44 6.54 -15.72
C VAL A 180 25.29 6.64 -14.22
N PHE A 181 24.90 5.53 -13.59
CA PHE A 181 25.00 5.37 -12.14
C PHE A 181 26.35 4.79 -11.76
N ASN A 182 27.17 5.57 -11.05
CA ASN A 182 28.51 5.16 -10.63
C ASN A 182 28.44 4.34 -9.33
N SER A 183 28.75 3.04 -9.43
CA SER A 183 28.67 2.12 -8.30
C SER A 183 29.84 2.27 -7.30
N GLY A 184 30.98 2.80 -7.75
CA GLY A 184 32.22 2.86 -6.96
C GLY A 184 32.05 3.55 -5.60
N GLY A 185 31.98 2.78 -4.52
CA GLY A 185 31.75 3.26 -3.16
C GLY A 185 30.30 3.64 -2.84
N ALA A 186 29.33 3.26 -3.68
CA ALA A 186 27.90 3.37 -3.38
C ALA A 186 27.46 2.16 -2.54
N GLN A 187 26.56 2.36 -1.57
CA GLN A 187 25.97 1.24 -0.83
C GLN A 187 24.76 0.73 -1.61
N LEU A 188 25.01 -0.07 -2.64
CA LEU A 188 24.00 -0.72 -3.46
C LEU A 188 23.94 -2.21 -3.13
N ASP A 189 22.77 -2.73 -2.76
CA ASP A 189 22.57 -4.14 -2.44
C ASP A 189 22.87 -5.07 -3.63
N LEU A 190 22.53 -4.67 -4.86
CA LEU A 190 22.84 -5.41 -6.08
C LEU A 190 24.35 -5.62 -6.26
N CYS A 191 25.17 -4.58 -6.09
CA CYS A 191 26.63 -4.72 -6.17
C CYS A 191 27.18 -5.65 -5.08
N ARG A 192 26.67 -5.53 -3.85
CA ARG A 192 27.06 -6.42 -2.74
C ARG A 192 26.70 -7.88 -3.04
N PHE A 193 25.54 -8.13 -3.64
CA PHE A 193 25.11 -9.45 -4.07
C PHE A 193 26.08 -10.03 -5.12
N GLU A 194 26.36 -9.28 -6.19
CA GLU A 194 27.26 -9.74 -7.26
C GLU A 194 28.68 -10.00 -6.76
N GLU A 195 29.23 -9.11 -5.93
CA GLU A 195 30.55 -9.27 -5.32
C GLU A 195 30.63 -10.54 -4.46
N ARG A 196 29.62 -10.77 -3.61
CA ARG A 196 29.57 -11.94 -2.72
C ARG A 196 29.35 -13.24 -3.50
N ALA A 197 28.49 -13.24 -4.51
CA ALA A 197 28.29 -14.39 -5.40
C ALA A 197 29.58 -14.74 -6.15
N ALA A 198 30.30 -13.74 -6.68
CA ALA A 198 31.57 -13.96 -7.38
C ALA A 198 32.70 -14.43 -6.43
N GLN A 199 32.70 -14.00 -5.17
CA GLN A 199 33.62 -14.52 -4.15
C GLN A 199 33.28 -15.97 -3.78
N ALA A 200 31.99 -16.29 -3.62
CA ALA A 200 31.52 -17.63 -3.31
C ALA A 200 31.87 -18.64 -4.40
N ALA A 201 31.63 -18.29 -5.67
CA ALA A 201 31.96 -19.13 -6.82
C ALA A 201 33.45 -19.46 -6.90
N ARG A 202 34.33 -18.48 -6.63
CA ARG A 202 35.79 -18.69 -6.56
C ARG A 202 36.20 -19.60 -5.40
N ALA A 203 35.55 -19.44 -4.24
CA ALA A 203 35.84 -20.25 -3.05
C ALA A 203 35.29 -21.69 -3.16
N ALA A 204 34.30 -21.94 -4.01
CA ALA A 204 33.60 -23.23 -4.07
C ALA A 204 34.51 -24.44 -4.36
N GLY A 205 35.60 -24.24 -5.11
CA GLY A 205 36.59 -25.28 -5.40
C GLY A 205 37.62 -25.52 -4.29
N SER A 206 37.99 -24.48 -3.54
CA SER A 206 39.05 -24.57 -2.51
C SER A 206 38.50 -24.78 -1.10
N ASP A 207 37.43 -24.07 -0.75
CA ASP A 207 36.76 -24.15 0.56
C ASP A 207 35.23 -24.12 0.39
N PRO A 208 34.61 -25.30 0.18
CA PRO A 208 33.17 -25.44 0.03
C PRO A 208 32.35 -24.88 1.21
N LYS A 209 32.89 -24.90 2.44
CA LYS A 209 32.14 -24.43 3.62
C LYS A 209 32.10 -22.90 3.66
N SER A 210 33.22 -22.25 3.39
CA SER A 210 33.26 -20.78 3.28
C SER A 210 32.47 -20.28 2.09
N ALA A 211 32.51 -20.99 0.95
CA ALA A 211 31.68 -20.67 -0.21
C ALA A 211 30.18 -20.70 0.12
N LEU A 212 29.73 -21.70 0.88
CA LEU A 212 28.33 -21.81 1.30
C LEU A 212 27.88 -20.60 2.16
N GLU A 213 28.71 -20.16 3.09
CA GLU A 213 28.40 -18.97 3.91
C GLU A 213 28.42 -17.67 3.09
N LEU A 214 29.31 -17.55 2.09
CA LEU A 214 29.33 -16.41 1.17
C LEU A 214 28.08 -16.36 0.28
N PHE A 215 27.64 -17.50 -0.26
CA PHE A 215 26.37 -17.58 -0.99
C PHE A 215 25.18 -17.22 -0.10
N LYS A 216 25.14 -17.73 1.14
CA LYS A 216 24.11 -17.37 2.11
C LYS A 216 24.10 -15.86 2.40
N GLN A 217 25.26 -15.23 2.51
CA GLN A 217 25.36 -13.78 2.69
C GLN A 217 24.88 -13.01 1.45
N ALA A 218 25.15 -13.50 0.25
CA ALA A 218 24.67 -12.91 -1.00
C ALA A 218 23.13 -12.96 -1.07
N LEU A 219 22.52 -14.11 -0.76
CA LEU A 219 21.09 -14.33 -0.91
C LEU A 219 20.23 -13.70 0.20
N ARG A 220 20.80 -13.43 1.39
CA ARG A 220 20.11 -12.77 2.51
C ARG A 220 19.45 -11.42 2.19
N GLY A 221 19.96 -10.70 1.19
CA GLY A 221 19.46 -9.37 0.82
C GLY A 221 18.14 -9.39 0.05
N TRP A 222 17.74 -10.54 -0.47
CA TRP A 222 16.57 -10.71 -1.32
C TRP A 222 15.29 -10.75 -0.49
N GLN A 223 14.36 -9.83 -0.78
CA GLN A 223 13.05 -9.71 -0.14
C GLN A 223 11.89 -10.08 -1.08
N GLY A 224 12.20 -10.45 -2.32
CA GLY A 224 11.24 -10.75 -3.38
C GLY A 224 11.74 -10.23 -4.73
N ARG A 225 10.79 -10.02 -5.66
CA ARG A 225 11.06 -9.56 -7.02
C ARG A 225 11.90 -8.28 -7.05
N VAL A 226 12.89 -8.25 -7.94
CA VAL A 226 13.69 -7.05 -8.22
C VAL A 226 12.78 -5.88 -8.60
N LEU A 227 12.90 -4.76 -7.87
CA LEU A 227 12.04 -3.59 -8.05
C LEU A 227 10.54 -3.93 -7.97
N GLN A 228 10.15 -4.73 -6.97
CA GLN A 228 8.79 -5.27 -6.78
C GLN A 228 7.68 -4.21 -6.88
N ASP A 229 7.94 -2.98 -6.47
CA ASP A 229 6.94 -1.92 -6.42
C ASP A 229 6.91 -1.04 -7.69
N LEU A 230 7.69 -1.40 -8.72
CA LEU A 230 7.79 -0.69 -10.00
C LEU A 230 7.44 -1.60 -11.18
N PRO A 231 6.14 -1.91 -11.41
CA PRO A 231 5.71 -2.82 -12.47
C PRO A 231 6.19 -2.44 -13.88
N LEU A 232 6.34 -1.14 -14.13
CA LEU A 232 6.85 -0.58 -15.40
C LEU A 232 8.28 -1.02 -15.76
N LEU A 233 9.04 -1.57 -14.80
CA LEU A 233 10.42 -2.04 -15.00
C LEU A 233 10.53 -3.57 -15.07
N TRP A 234 9.47 -4.33 -14.75
CA TRP A 234 9.56 -5.80 -14.62
C TRP A 234 9.97 -6.51 -15.91
N GLN A 235 9.54 -5.99 -17.07
CA GLN A 235 9.89 -6.55 -18.38
C GLN A 235 11.19 -5.98 -18.95
N HIS A 236 11.84 -5.04 -18.24
CA HIS A 236 13.06 -4.43 -18.73
C HIS A 236 14.21 -5.46 -18.76
N PRO A 237 14.98 -5.58 -19.85
CA PRO A 237 16.01 -6.61 -19.99
C PRO A 237 17.03 -6.64 -18.83
N ALA A 238 17.38 -5.48 -18.29
CA ALA A 238 18.28 -5.39 -17.14
C ALA A 238 17.70 -5.98 -15.85
N VAL A 239 16.39 -5.80 -15.60
CA VAL A 239 15.70 -6.35 -14.43
C VAL A 239 15.57 -7.87 -14.57
N VAL A 240 15.18 -8.33 -15.76
CA VAL A 240 15.12 -9.76 -16.09
C VAL A 240 16.48 -10.43 -15.91
N ARG A 241 17.57 -9.78 -16.34
CA ARG A 241 18.94 -10.29 -16.16
C ARG A 241 19.31 -10.46 -14.69
N VAL A 242 18.93 -9.51 -13.83
CA VAL A 242 19.20 -9.60 -12.38
C VAL A 242 18.36 -10.69 -11.73
N ALA A 243 17.08 -10.84 -12.13
CA ALA A 243 16.22 -11.93 -11.67
C ALA A 243 16.77 -13.31 -12.09
N GLN A 244 17.24 -13.46 -13.33
CA GLN A 244 17.89 -14.70 -13.76
C GLN A 244 19.17 -14.98 -12.97
N ARG A 245 19.97 -13.95 -12.72
CA ARG A 245 21.20 -14.08 -11.93
C ARG A 245 20.92 -14.54 -10.49
N HIS A 246 19.81 -14.11 -9.90
CA HIS A 246 19.34 -14.62 -8.60
C HIS A 246 19.12 -16.13 -8.64
N ILE A 247 18.38 -16.60 -9.64
CA ILE A 247 18.04 -18.01 -9.82
C ILE A 247 19.31 -18.83 -10.00
N ASP A 248 20.24 -18.39 -10.85
CA ASP A 248 21.51 -19.08 -11.08
C ASP A 248 22.31 -19.23 -9.78
N VAL A 249 22.43 -18.15 -9.00
CA VAL A 249 23.14 -18.16 -7.71
C VAL A 249 22.43 -19.02 -6.67
N ALA A 250 21.09 -19.02 -6.66
CA ALA A 250 20.30 -19.88 -5.78
C ALA A 250 20.48 -21.37 -6.12
N ILE A 251 20.56 -21.71 -7.42
CA ILE A 251 20.86 -23.06 -7.90
C ILE A 251 22.28 -23.47 -7.50
N GLU A 252 23.30 -22.63 -7.74
CA GLU A 252 24.68 -22.90 -7.33
C GLU A 252 24.80 -23.13 -5.81
N PHE A 253 24.12 -22.29 -5.02
CA PHE A 253 24.04 -22.44 -3.56
C PHE A 253 23.40 -23.77 -3.15
N ALA A 254 22.30 -24.15 -3.80
CA ALA A 254 21.61 -25.40 -3.51
C ALA A 254 22.45 -26.62 -3.87
N ASP A 255 23.09 -26.63 -5.04
CA ASP A 255 23.96 -27.72 -5.46
C ASP A 255 25.13 -27.90 -4.48
N LEU A 256 25.71 -26.80 -3.99
CA LEU A 256 26.75 -26.84 -2.95
C LEU A 256 26.21 -27.32 -1.60
N ALA A 257 25.02 -26.86 -1.18
CA ALA A 257 24.39 -27.28 0.06
C ALA A 257 24.04 -28.78 0.05
N LEU A 258 23.52 -29.29 -1.07
CA LEU A 258 23.21 -30.70 -1.28
C LEU A 258 24.48 -31.56 -1.19
N ARG A 259 25.58 -31.16 -1.85
CA ARG A 259 26.88 -31.85 -1.74
C ARG A 259 27.43 -31.91 -0.32
N LEU A 260 27.17 -30.88 0.49
CA LEU A 260 27.60 -30.80 1.89
C LEU A 260 26.61 -31.43 2.88
N ASN A 261 25.55 -32.09 2.39
CA ASN A 261 24.46 -32.65 3.19
C ASN A 261 23.80 -31.62 4.13
N ARG A 262 23.69 -30.38 3.65
CA ARG A 262 23.12 -29.21 4.34
C ARG A 262 21.82 -28.73 3.65
N SER A 263 21.04 -29.69 3.16
CA SER A 263 19.85 -29.49 2.33
C SER A 263 18.82 -28.53 2.92
N ALA A 264 18.66 -28.52 4.24
CA ALA A 264 17.72 -27.62 4.93
C ALA A 264 18.00 -26.13 4.69
N TYR A 265 19.27 -25.74 4.52
CA TYR A 265 19.63 -24.33 4.29
C TYR A 265 19.26 -23.84 2.89
N ALA A 266 19.09 -24.75 1.92
CA ALA A 266 18.75 -24.41 0.55
C ALA A 266 17.26 -24.07 0.36
N ILE A 267 16.37 -24.71 1.15
CA ILE A 267 14.92 -24.64 0.95
C ILE A 267 14.40 -23.19 0.99
N ASP A 268 14.78 -22.42 2.02
CA ASP A 268 14.25 -21.07 2.21
C ASP A 268 14.68 -20.12 1.08
N GLN A 269 15.94 -20.20 0.65
CA GLN A 269 16.47 -19.34 -0.41
C GLN A 269 15.90 -19.73 -1.79
N LEU A 270 15.80 -21.03 -2.08
CA LEU A 270 15.18 -21.51 -3.32
C LEU A 270 13.69 -21.16 -3.42
N ARG A 271 12.97 -21.16 -2.29
CA ARG A 271 11.56 -20.76 -2.26
C ARG A 271 11.36 -19.30 -2.65
N ILE A 272 12.23 -18.39 -2.19
CA ILE A 272 12.18 -16.98 -2.58
C ILE A 272 12.31 -16.85 -4.11
N ALA A 273 13.30 -17.52 -4.71
CA ALA A 273 13.48 -17.52 -6.17
C ALA A 273 12.29 -18.18 -6.91
N SER A 274 11.64 -19.18 -6.31
CA SER A 274 10.51 -19.89 -6.95
C SER A 274 9.24 -19.06 -7.10
N TYR A 275 9.07 -18.01 -6.30
CA TYR A 275 7.94 -17.08 -6.44
C TYR A 275 8.06 -16.22 -7.70
N GLU A 276 9.30 -15.93 -8.15
CA GLU A 276 9.52 -15.12 -9.35
C GLU A 276 9.32 -15.93 -10.62
N GLU A 277 9.81 -17.17 -10.65
CA GLU A 277 9.76 -18.06 -11.81
C GLU A 277 9.26 -19.46 -11.40
N PRO A 278 7.95 -19.63 -11.16
CA PRO A 278 7.39 -20.88 -10.66
C PRO A 278 7.56 -22.05 -11.63
N LEU A 279 7.69 -21.78 -12.93
CA LEU A 279 7.90 -22.79 -13.97
C LEU A 279 9.39 -23.08 -14.24
N HIS A 280 10.34 -22.47 -13.52
CA HIS A 280 11.76 -22.70 -13.74
C HIS A 280 12.20 -24.10 -13.28
N GLU A 281 12.20 -25.04 -14.22
CA GLU A 281 12.38 -26.48 -13.95
C GLU A 281 13.68 -26.83 -13.18
N PRO A 282 14.87 -26.30 -13.54
CA PRO A 282 16.10 -26.59 -12.77
C PRO A 282 16.02 -26.16 -11.30
N LEU A 283 15.33 -25.06 -11.04
CA LEU A 283 15.14 -24.52 -9.68
C LEU A 283 14.22 -25.44 -8.88
N GLN A 284 13.10 -25.84 -9.48
CA GLN A 284 12.15 -26.77 -8.86
C GLN A 284 12.79 -28.13 -8.57
N ALA A 285 13.63 -28.64 -9.47
CA ALA A 285 14.39 -29.88 -9.23
C ALA A 285 15.26 -29.80 -7.97
N ARG A 286 15.95 -28.67 -7.73
CA ARG A 286 16.74 -28.48 -6.48
C ARG A 286 15.87 -28.39 -5.25
N ILE A 287 14.69 -27.75 -5.32
CA ILE A 287 13.75 -27.71 -4.19
C ILE A 287 13.29 -29.13 -3.85
N MET A 288 12.95 -29.94 -4.86
CA MET A 288 12.58 -31.35 -4.67
C MET A 288 13.69 -32.13 -3.97
N LEU A 289 14.94 -32.02 -4.45
CA LEU A 289 16.10 -32.69 -3.85
C LEU A 289 16.39 -32.19 -2.43
N ALA A 290 16.28 -30.89 -2.18
CA ALA A 290 16.51 -30.30 -0.86
C ALA A 290 15.45 -30.73 0.16
N LEU A 291 14.17 -30.79 -0.24
CA LEU A 291 13.08 -31.30 0.59
C LEU A 291 13.26 -32.79 0.92
N ALA A 292 13.63 -33.61 -0.05
CA ALA A 292 13.90 -35.03 0.19
C ALA A 292 15.10 -35.23 1.12
N GLY A 293 16.20 -34.50 0.88
CA GLY A 293 17.38 -34.52 1.74
C GLY A 293 17.15 -33.98 3.16
N SER A 294 16.04 -33.27 3.41
CA SER A 294 15.62 -32.84 4.75
C SER A 294 14.55 -33.76 5.36
N GLY A 295 14.32 -34.96 4.82
CA GLY A 295 13.30 -35.92 5.29
C GLY A 295 11.86 -35.57 4.89
N ARG A 296 11.62 -34.54 4.08
CA ARG A 296 10.28 -34.09 3.64
C ARG A 296 9.93 -34.67 2.26
N ARG A 297 10.08 -35.98 2.12
CA ARG A 297 9.92 -36.68 0.82
C ARG A 297 8.52 -36.53 0.21
N ALA A 298 7.47 -36.67 1.01
CA ALA A 298 6.10 -36.51 0.52
C ALA A 298 5.87 -35.10 -0.06
N ALA A 299 6.48 -34.07 0.53
CA ALA A 299 6.41 -32.70 0.02
C ALA A 299 7.14 -32.56 -1.32
N ALA A 300 8.29 -33.22 -1.50
CA ALA A 300 9.04 -33.21 -2.76
C ALA A 300 8.25 -33.88 -3.91
N LEU A 301 7.57 -35.01 -3.64
CA LEU A 301 6.75 -35.70 -4.64
C LEU A 301 5.46 -34.95 -4.98
N ARG A 302 4.86 -34.24 -4.00
CA ARG A 302 3.73 -33.32 -4.26
C ARG A 302 4.17 -32.17 -5.15
N LEU A 303 5.32 -31.56 -4.87
CA LEU A 303 5.87 -30.48 -5.70
C LEU A 303 6.06 -30.91 -7.17
N PHE A 304 6.56 -32.13 -7.41
CA PHE A 304 6.64 -32.69 -8.77
C PHE A 304 5.26 -32.78 -9.44
N ALA A 305 4.26 -33.31 -8.73
CA ALA A 305 2.91 -33.46 -9.27
C ALA A 305 2.29 -32.09 -9.62
N ASP A 306 2.46 -31.10 -8.75
CA ASP A 306 1.97 -29.73 -8.94
C ASP A 306 2.68 -29.04 -10.11
N LEU A 307 4.01 -29.18 -10.21
CA LEU A 307 4.79 -28.63 -11.32
C LEU A 307 4.38 -29.24 -12.65
N ARG A 308 4.25 -30.56 -12.71
CA ARG A 308 3.81 -31.27 -13.93
C ARG A 308 2.42 -30.81 -14.36
N MET A 309 1.49 -30.65 -13.42
CA MET A 309 0.15 -30.15 -13.72
C MET A 309 0.20 -28.73 -14.28
N ARG A 310 1.01 -27.85 -13.70
CA ARG A 310 1.19 -26.46 -14.16
C ARG A 310 1.84 -26.39 -15.54
N LEU A 311 2.95 -27.09 -15.78
CA LEU A 311 3.63 -27.14 -17.09
C LEU A 311 2.67 -27.64 -18.18
N LYS A 312 1.89 -28.68 -17.90
CA LYS A 312 0.89 -29.20 -18.84
C LYS A 312 -0.24 -28.21 -19.09
N LYS A 313 -0.71 -27.50 -18.07
CA LYS A 313 -1.82 -26.55 -18.17
C LYS A 313 -1.41 -25.26 -18.90
N GLU A 314 -0.24 -24.73 -18.59
CA GLU A 314 0.20 -23.39 -19.05
C GLU A 314 1.01 -23.44 -20.34
N LEU A 315 1.86 -24.47 -20.50
CA LEU A 315 2.77 -24.59 -21.65
C LEU A 315 2.46 -25.80 -22.54
N GLY A 316 1.63 -26.75 -22.09
CA GLY A 316 1.30 -27.96 -22.84
C GLY A 316 2.45 -28.97 -22.95
N VAL A 317 3.50 -28.80 -22.16
CA VAL A 317 4.70 -29.65 -22.17
C VAL A 317 4.76 -30.56 -20.94
N GLU A 318 5.50 -31.67 -21.07
CA GLU A 318 5.86 -32.52 -19.92
C GLU A 318 7.15 -32.00 -19.26
N PRO A 319 7.41 -32.33 -17.98
CA PRO A 319 8.63 -31.92 -17.30
C PRO A 319 9.89 -32.43 -18.00
N SER A 320 10.93 -31.61 -17.96
CA SER A 320 12.29 -31.86 -18.41
C SER A 320 12.92 -33.07 -17.74
N GLU A 321 13.98 -33.58 -18.38
CA GLU A 321 14.77 -34.71 -17.88
C GLU A 321 15.35 -34.45 -16.49
N GLU A 322 15.71 -33.21 -16.18
CA GLU A 322 16.29 -32.84 -14.89
C GLU A 322 15.28 -32.99 -13.73
N VAL A 323 14.02 -32.61 -13.96
CA VAL A 323 12.94 -32.79 -12.98
C VAL A 323 12.58 -34.27 -12.81
N TRP A 324 12.59 -35.03 -13.91
CA TRP A 324 12.40 -36.48 -13.87
C TRP A 324 13.53 -37.18 -13.12
N GLN A 325 14.78 -36.76 -13.33
CA GLN A 325 15.92 -37.31 -12.63
C GLN A 325 15.86 -37.02 -11.13
N ALA A 326 15.48 -35.80 -10.75
CA ALA A 326 15.25 -35.46 -9.35
C ALA A 326 14.19 -36.37 -8.70
N ARG A 327 13.06 -36.61 -9.38
CA ARG A 327 12.03 -37.56 -8.91
C ARG A 327 12.61 -38.97 -8.78
N HIS A 328 13.37 -39.44 -9.77
CA HIS A 328 13.97 -40.77 -9.75
C HIS A 328 14.94 -40.93 -8.58
N THR A 329 15.81 -39.95 -8.34
CA THR A 329 16.70 -39.93 -7.17
C THR A 329 15.93 -40.02 -5.86
N ILE A 330 14.82 -39.29 -5.72
CA ILE A 330 13.97 -39.32 -4.53
C ILE A 330 13.33 -40.70 -4.34
N LEU A 331 12.94 -41.38 -5.42
CA LEU A 331 12.38 -42.73 -5.36
C LEU A 331 13.44 -43.80 -5.03
N MET A 332 14.66 -43.65 -5.56
CA MET A 332 15.76 -44.62 -5.34
C MET A 332 16.40 -44.53 -3.97
N GLN A 333 16.14 -43.47 -3.21
CA GLN A 333 16.48 -43.40 -1.78
C GLN A 333 15.67 -44.41 -0.91
N ASP A 334 14.76 -45.21 -1.49
CA ASP A 334 14.07 -46.38 -0.88
C ASP A 334 14.89 -47.67 -0.80
N GLY A 335 16.22 -47.62 -0.83
CA GLY A 335 17.02 -48.80 -0.48
C GLY A 335 16.76 -49.24 0.97
N PRO A 336 16.86 -50.54 1.34
CA PRO A 336 16.30 -51.11 2.58
C PRO A 336 16.78 -50.55 3.93
N ASP A 337 17.71 -49.59 3.95
CA ASP A 337 18.39 -49.10 5.16
C ASP A 337 18.10 -47.62 5.51
N GLY A 338 17.10 -46.99 4.90
CA GLY A 338 16.78 -45.57 5.11
C GLY A 338 15.68 -45.26 6.15
N ARG A 339 15.62 -45.97 7.29
CA ARG A 339 14.70 -45.59 8.38
C ARG A 339 15.16 -44.29 9.06
N ALA A 340 14.49 -43.19 8.70
CA ALA A 340 14.30 -42.05 9.57
C ALA A 340 12.93 -41.39 9.26
N ASP A 341 11.86 -42.15 9.47
CA ASP A 341 10.55 -41.57 9.80
C ASP A 341 10.67 -40.94 11.20
N PRO A 342 10.39 -39.63 11.38
CA PRO A 342 10.00 -39.14 12.68
C PRO A 342 8.53 -39.50 12.90
N ALA A 343 8.27 -40.75 13.27
CA ALA A 343 7.04 -41.11 13.96
C ALA A 343 7.16 -40.59 15.40
N GLY A 344 6.44 -39.50 15.69
CA GLY A 344 6.39 -38.91 17.03
C GLY A 344 5.64 -37.57 17.10
N ALA A 345 4.56 -37.41 16.34
CA ALA A 345 3.57 -36.35 16.57
C ALA A 345 2.17 -36.97 16.42
N GLU A 346 1.74 -37.59 17.51
CA GLU A 346 0.38 -38.08 17.73
C GLU A 346 -0.60 -36.90 17.75
N PRO A 347 -1.82 -37.01 17.17
CA PRO A 347 -2.83 -35.97 17.31
C PRO A 347 -3.22 -35.81 18.79
N PRO A 348 -3.48 -34.59 19.30
CA PRO A 348 -3.74 -34.39 20.72
C PRO A 348 -5.06 -35.07 21.10
N GLN A 349 -4.98 -36.15 21.89
CA GLN A 349 -6.14 -36.71 22.57
C GLN A 349 -6.51 -35.83 23.78
N PRO A 350 -7.82 -35.69 24.09
CA PRO A 350 -8.27 -34.94 25.26
C PRO A 350 -7.85 -35.66 26.55
N MET A 351 -7.18 -34.94 27.46
CA MET A 351 -6.85 -35.47 28.78
C MET A 351 -8.12 -35.67 29.62
N PRO A 352 -8.21 -36.76 30.41
CA PRO A 352 -9.29 -36.95 31.37
C PRO A 352 -9.11 -36.04 32.59
N GLU A 353 -10.23 -35.47 33.06
CA GLU A 353 -10.35 -34.85 34.37
C GLU A 353 -10.03 -35.88 35.46
N GLN A 354 -8.94 -35.66 36.21
CA GLN A 354 -8.78 -36.28 37.53
C GLN A 354 -8.37 -35.25 38.57
N SER A 355 -9.33 -35.01 39.45
CA SER A 355 -9.22 -34.45 40.78
C SER A 355 -7.98 -34.94 41.52
N TYR A 356 -7.13 -34.00 41.94
CA TYR A 356 -6.27 -34.19 43.10
C TYR A 356 -6.67 -33.17 44.17
N GLY A 357 -7.25 -33.73 45.23
CA GLY A 357 -7.61 -33.03 46.45
C GLY A 357 -6.39 -32.57 47.24
N ALA A 358 -6.69 -31.64 48.14
CA ALA A 358 -5.78 -30.99 49.06
C ALA A 358 -5.02 -31.97 49.97
N THR A 359 -3.71 -31.78 50.07
CA THR A 359 -3.00 -31.67 51.36
C THR A 359 -1.82 -30.73 51.16
N GLY A 360 -1.68 -29.75 52.05
CA GLY A 360 -0.68 -28.70 51.96
C GLY A 360 0.69 -29.14 52.44
N GLU A 361 1.71 -28.44 51.95
CA GLU A 361 2.94 -28.15 52.68
C GLU A 361 3.53 -26.85 52.13
N PHE A 362 3.93 -26.00 53.06
CA PHE A 362 4.17 -24.58 52.90
C PHE A 362 5.50 -24.28 52.21
N TRP A 363 5.49 -23.38 51.21
CA TRP A 363 6.67 -22.59 50.87
C TRP A 363 6.43 -21.13 51.29
N ASN A 364 6.76 -20.81 52.54
CA ASN A 364 6.79 -19.44 53.09
C ASN A 364 8.19 -18.83 52.87
N GLY A 365 8.53 -18.55 51.61
CA GLY A 365 9.69 -17.73 51.26
C GLY A 365 9.23 -16.45 50.56
N PRO A 366 9.77 -15.26 50.89
CA PRO A 366 9.39 -14.03 50.20
C PRO A 366 9.78 -14.12 48.72
N LEU A 367 8.80 -13.96 47.83
CA LEU A 367 9.00 -13.90 46.38
C LEU A 367 10.08 -12.84 46.06
N PRO A 368 11.13 -13.15 45.29
CA PRO A 368 12.05 -12.12 44.81
C PRO A 368 11.28 -11.12 43.94
N ALA A 369 11.41 -9.84 44.29
CA ALA A 369 10.74 -8.74 43.63
C ALA A 369 11.10 -8.67 42.14
N ARG A 370 10.05 -8.66 41.31
CA ARG A 370 10.02 -8.26 39.88
C ARG A 370 11.18 -8.79 39.03
N LEU A 371 10.89 -9.87 38.29
CA LEU A 371 11.52 -10.07 36.98
C LEU A 371 11.24 -8.83 36.11
N PRO A 372 12.24 -8.27 35.42
CA PRO A 372 12.01 -7.16 34.50
C PRO A 372 11.10 -7.64 33.37
N GLU A 373 9.94 -6.98 33.22
CA GLU A 373 9.07 -7.20 32.07
C GLU A 373 9.87 -6.98 30.78
N PRO A 374 9.72 -7.85 29.76
CA PRO A 374 10.33 -7.61 28.46
C PRO A 374 9.85 -6.24 27.96
N PRO A 375 10.69 -5.44 27.28
CA PRO A 375 10.26 -4.16 26.75
C PRO A 375 9.03 -4.39 25.87
N SER A 376 7.90 -3.86 26.32
CA SER A 376 6.64 -3.83 25.60
C SER A 376 6.74 -2.84 24.44
N SER A 377 7.64 -3.10 23.50
CA SER A 377 7.51 -2.56 22.15
C SER A 377 6.41 -3.33 21.46
N ARG A 378 5.14 -2.98 21.77
CA ARG A 378 4.04 -3.30 20.86
C ARG A 378 4.48 -2.80 19.47
N PRO A 379 4.45 -3.62 18.42
CA PRO A 379 4.54 -3.08 17.07
C PRO A 379 3.48 -1.98 16.96
N ARG A 380 3.88 -0.83 16.39
CA ARG A 380 2.98 0.31 16.16
C ARG A 380 1.65 -0.24 15.66
N SER A 381 0.56 0.08 16.37
CA SER A 381 -0.80 -0.31 16.02
C SER A 381 -0.97 -0.19 14.51
N LEU A 382 -1.14 -1.32 13.81
CA LEU A 382 -1.69 -1.30 12.46
C LEU A 382 -2.94 -0.44 12.56
N ALA A 383 -2.99 0.65 11.79
CA ALA A 383 -4.15 1.53 11.79
C ALA A 383 -5.36 0.64 11.48
N LEU A 384 -6.31 0.59 12.41
CA LEU A 384 -7.51 -0.23 12.26
C LEU A 384 -8.19 0.17 10.94
N PRO A 385 -8.69 -0.79 10.14
CA PRO A 385 -9.32 -0.46 8.87
C PRO A 385 -10.45 0.55 9.06
N ALA A 386 -10.39 1.67 8.33
CA ALA A 386 -11.41 2.71 8.36
C ALA A 386 -11.87 3.03 6.93
N GLN A 387 -12.60 2.09 6.32
CA GLN A 387 -12.82 2.07 4.86
C GLN A 387 -14.15 2.64 4.39
N LEU A 388 -15.00 3.15 5.29
CA LEU A 388 -16.33 3.61 4.91
C LEU A 388 -16.26 4.84 3.96
N PRO A 389 -17.07 4.85 2.89
CA PRO A 389 -17.26 6.02 2.05
C PRO A 389 -17.79 7.23 2.85
N PRO A 390 -17.65 8.46 2.34
CA PRO A 390 -18.24 9.64 2.98
C PRO A 390 -19.77 9.56 3.03
N VAL A 391 -20.37 10.10 4.09
CA VAL A 391 -21.83 10.20 4.21
C VAL A 391 -22.36 11.26 3.26
N ILE A 392 -23.41 10.93 2.50
CA ILE A 392 -24.12 11.90 1.67
C ILE A 392 -25.10 12.69 2.54
N THR A 393 -24.90 14.00 2.63
CA THR A 393 -25.79 14.93 3.33
C THR A 393 -26.47 15.89 2.34
N PRO A 394 -27.68 16.39 2.66
CA PRO A 394 -28.59 15.94 3.72
C PRO A 394 -29.23 14.58 3.41
N PHE A 395 -29.53 13.82 4.46
CA PHE A 395 -30.27 12.56 4.38
C PHE A 395 -31.50 12.66 5.27
N VAL A 396 -32.65 12.27 4.72
CA VAL A 396 -33.99 12.48 5.30
C VAL A 396 -34.74 11.16 5.30
N GLY A 397 -35.51 10.94 6.37
CA GLY A 397 -36.38 9.77 6.50
C GLY A 397 -35.66 8.49 6.90
N ARG A 398 -36.33 7.35 6.66
CA ARG A 398 -35.84 5.98 6.91
C ARG A 398 -35.64 5.59 8.39
N HIS A 399 -36.36 6.24 9.29
CA HIS A 399 -36.25 6.01 10.73
C HIS A 399 -36.60 4.56 11.12
N GLU A 400 -37.62 3.97 10.51
CA GLU A 400 -38.01 2.58 10.78
C GLU A 400 -36.91 1.59 10.38
N GLN A 401 -36.29 1.79 9.21
CA GLN A 401 -35.21 0.91 8.73
C GLN A 401 -33.94 1.07 9.57
N LEU A 402 -33.61 2.29 9.99
CA LEU A 402 -32.52 2.53 10.94
C LEU A 402 -32.79 1.88 12.30
N ALA A 403 -34.03 1.93 12.80
CA ALA A 403 -34.42 1.26 14.05
C ALA A 403 -34.30 -0.27 13.96
N VAL A 404 -34.61 -0.87 12.81
CA VAL A 404 -34.40 -2.31 12.58
C VAL A 404 -32.91 -2.66 12.64
N LEU A 405 -32.04 -1.85 12.03
CA LEU A 405 -30.58 -2.05 12.09
C LEU A 405 -30.03 -1.90 13.52
N ASP A 406 -30.52 -0.90 14.26
CA ASP A 406 -30.19 -0.71 15.68
C ASP A 406 -30.64 -1.89 16.53
N GLY A 407 -31.81 -2.46 16.23
CA GLY A 407 -32.30 -3.68 16.85
C GLY A 407 -31.35 -4.85 16.66
N LEU A 408 -30.79 -5.05 15.46
CA LEU A 408 -29.84 -6.13 15.20
C LEU A 408 -28.55 -6.00 16.02
N LEU A 409 -28.08 -4.78 16.21
CA LEU A 409 -26.92 -4.50 17.05
C LEU A 409 -27.20 -4.81 18.53
N ALA A 410 -28.36 -4.40 19.04
CA ALA A 410 -28.78 -4.64 20.42
C ALA A 410 -28.96 -6.14 20.73
N HIS A 411 -29.47 -6.93 19.78
CA HIS A 411 -29.64 -8.38 19.92
C HIS A 411 -28.33 -9.16 19.69
N GLY A 412 -27.30 -8.54 19.09
CA GLY A 412 -25.96 -9.11 18.92
C GLY A 412 -25.03 -8.95 20.13
N GLY A 413 -25.45 -8.25 21.18
CA GLY A 413 -24.65 -7.99 22.38
C GLY A 413 -24.73 -9.09 23.43
N LYS A 414 -23.56 -9.56 23.91
CA LYS A 414 -23.31 -10.53 25.01
C LYS A 414 -24.32 -11.71 25.08
N GLY A 415 -24.03 -12.78 24.32
CA GLY A 415 -24.67 -14.09 24.48
C GLY A 415 -25.31 -14.67 23.21
N CYS A 416 -25.31 -13.93 22.09
CA CYS A 416 -25.84 -14.45 20.83
C CYS A 416 -24.84 -15.37 20.11
N ALA A 417 -25.35 -16.46 19.53
CA ALA A 417 -24.56 -17.49 18.86
C ALA A 417 -24.28 -17.21 17.37
N SER A 418 -24.91 -16.19 16.78
CA SER A 418 -24.82 -15.89 15.34
C SER A 418 -24.35 -14.46 15.04
N VAL A 419 -23.83 -14.28 13.82
CA VAL A 419 -23.45 -12.98 13.26
C VAL A 419 -24.72 -12.19 12.93
N GLY A 420 -24.74 -10.89 13.24
CA GLY A 420 -25.81 -10.01 12.80
C GLY A 420 -25.65 -9.69 11.31
N ILE A 421 -26.53 -10.22 10.45
CA ILE A 421 -26.51 -9.93 9.00
C ILE A 421 -27.79 -9.18 8.65
N ALA A 422 -27.66 -8.03 7.98
CA ALA A 422 -28.78 -7.27 7.44
C ALA A 422 -28.68 -7.17 5.92
N ALA A 423 -29.74 -7.54 5.21
CA ALA A 423 -29.86 -7.42 3.77
C ALA A 423 -30.80 -6.26 3.41
N VAL A 424 -30.24 -5.14 3.00
CA VAL A 424 -30.97 -3.95 2.56
C VAL A 424 -31.21 -4.05 1.05
N HIS A 425 -32.48 -4.20 0.65
CA HIS A 425 -32.83 -4.36 -0.75
C HIS A 425 -33.86 -3.33 -1.23
N GLY A 426 -33.95 -3.14 -2.54
CA GLY A 426 -34.87 -2.17 -3.13
C GLY A 426 -34.48 -1.75 -4.54
N PRO A 427 -35.33 -0.97 -5.24
CA PRO A 427 -35.09 -0.54 -6.61
C PRO A 427 -33.79 0.27 -6.75
N PRO A 428 -33.26 0.44 -7.99
CA PRO A 428 -32.11 1.31 -8.22
C PRO A 428 -32.39 2.72 -7.66
N GLU A 429 -31.32 3.39 -7.21
CA GLU A 429 -31.35 4.81 -6.80
C GLU A 429 -32.21 5.15 -5.57
N ILE A 430 -32.80 4.14 -4.92
CA ILE A 430 -33.62 4.28 -3.72
C ILE A 430 -32.83 4.68 -2.45
N GLY A 431 -31.50 4.73 -2.54
CA GLY A 431 -30.60 5.15 -1.46
C GLY A 431 -30.11 4.04 -0.53
N LYS A 432 -30.06 2.77 -0.97
CA LYS A 432 -29.57 1.64 -0.15
C LYS A 432 -28.17 1.87 0.41
N THR A 433 -27.22 2.23 -0.46
CA THR A 433 -25.84 2.57 -0.07
C THR A 433 -25.80 3.74 0.91
N ALA A 434 -26.59 4.78 0.65
CA ALA A 434 -26.66 5.95 1.53
C ALA A 434 -27.17 5.60 2.93
N LEU A 435 -28.18 4.72 3.04
CA LEU A 435 -28.67 4.22 4.33
C LEU A 435 -27.60 3.41 5.06
N ALA A 436 -26.97 2.45 4.38
CA ALA A 436 -25.96 1.57 4.95
C ALA A 436 -24.73 2.35 5.46
N VAL A 437 -24.19 3.25 4.62
CA VAL A 437 -23.05 4.10 4.98
C VAL A 437 -23.42 5.06 6.11
N ARG A 438 -24.60 5.68 6.08
CA ARG A 438 -25.03 6.58 7.15
C ARG A 438 -25.14 5.86 8.50
N TRP A 439 -25.82 4.71 8.51
CA TRP A 439 -25.93 3.92 9.75
C TRP A 439 -24.56 3.50 10.26
N ALA A 440 -23.68 3.05 9.36
CA ALA A 440 -22.33 2.61 9.69
C ALA A 440 -21.50 3.72 10.37
N HIS A 441 -21.57 4.96 9.86
CA HIS A 441 -20.89 6.11 10.49
C HIS A 441 -21.44 6.45 11.88
N HIS A 442 -22.75 6.27 12.12
CA HIS A 442 -23.36 6.54 13.43
C HIS A 442 -23.02 5.50 14.50
N ARG A 443 -22.55 4.30 14.11
CA ARG A 443 -22.31 3.16 15.01
C ARG A 443 -20.83 2.75 15.09
N LEU A 444 -19.90 3.61 14.66
CA LEU A 444 -18.46 3.30 14.66
C LEU A 444 -17.92 2.94 16.05
N GLU A 445 -18.43 3.55 17.12
CA GLU A 445 -17.99 3.30 18.49
C GLU A 445 -18.31 1.87 18.98
N ASP A 446 -19.32 1.23 18.40
CA ASP A 446 -19.73 -0.13 18.74
C ASP A 446 -18.78 -1.20 18.15
N PHE A 447 -17.93 -0.82 17.19
CA PHE A 447 -16.99 -1.66 16.45
C PHE A 447 -15.54 -1.16 16.59
N PRO A 448 -14.93 -1.33 17.78
CA PRO A 448 -13.61 -0.77 18.09
C PRO A 448 -12.47 -1.40 17.30
N ASP A 449 -12.68 -2.55 16.65
CA ASP A 449 -11.64 -3.23 15.87
C ASP A 449 -11.58 -2.78 14.40
N GLY A 450 -12.55 -1.95 13.97
CA GLY A 450 -12.55 -1.27 12.68
C GLY A 450 -13.72 -1.62 11.77
N GLN A 451 -13.67 -1.06 10.55
CA GLN A 451 -14.71 -1.15 9.56
C GLN A 451 -14.18 -1.42 8.15
N LEU A 452 -14.80 -2.39 7.48
CA LEU A 452 -14.45 -2.87 6.14
C LEU A 452 -15.59 -2.51 5.15
N TYR A 453 -15.21 -2.06 3.96
CA TYR A 453 -16.16 -1.70 2.91
C TYR A 453 -15.74 -2.30 1.57
N ALA A 454 -16.69 -2.88 0.84
CA ALA A 454 -16.49 -3.31 -0.54
C ALA A 454 -17.73 -3.03 -1.38
N ASP A 455 -17.51 -2.41 -2.54
CA ASP A 455 -18.49 -2.36 -3.63
C ASP A 455 -18.31 -3.62 -4.49
N LEU A 456 -19.35 -4.46 -4.53
CA LEU A 456 -19.40 -5.74 -5.22
C LEU A 456 -19.81 -5.61 -6.69
N GLN A 457 -20.26 -4.42 -7.12
CA GLN A 457 -20.68 -4.10 -8.47
C GLN A 457 -21.67 -5.11 -9.07
N GLY A 458 -22.55 -5.66 -8.26
CA GLY A 458 -23.49 -6.71 -8.62
C GLY A 458 -24.52 -6.29 -9.67
N SER A 459 -24.72 -4.99 -9.83
CA SER A 459 -25.54 -4.42 -10.90
C SER A 459 -24.78 -4.13 -12.20
N ALA A 460 -23.48 -4.43 -12.26
CA ALA A 460 -22.69 -4.29 -13.48
C ALA A 460 -23.23 -5.18 -14.61
N ASN A 461 -23.24 -4.59 -15.81
CA ASN A 461 -23.61 -5.25 -17.06
C ASN A 461 -22.52 -4.90 -18.09
N PRO A 462 -21.85 -5.90 -18.73
CA PRO A 462 -22.06 -7.35 -18.62
C PRO A 462 -21.69 -7.96 -17.23
N PRO A 463 -22.24 -9.14 -16.87
CA PRO A 463 -22.08 -9.73 -15.52
C PRO A 463 -20.65 -10.14 -15.14
N ASP A 464 -19.77 -10.30 -16.12
CA ASP A 464 -18.33 -10.57 -15.96
C ASP A 464 -17.56 -9.40 -15.35
N ARG A 465 -18.14 -8.19 -15.36
CA ARG A 465 -17.57 -7.00 -14.69
C ARG A 465 -17.83 -6.97 -13.18
N ARG A 466 -18.65 -7.88 -12.64
CA ARG A 466 -18.90 -7.96 -11.20
C ARG A 466 -17.62 -8.35 -10.46
N VAL A 467 -17.44 -7.81 -9.26
CA VAL A 467 -16.23 -8.10 -8.48
C VAL A 467 -16.27 -9.54 -7.97
N HIS A 468 -15.23 -10.32 -8.26
CA HIS A 468 -15.11 -11.69 -7.78
C HIS A 468 -14.87 -11.71 -6.25
N PRO A 469 -15.51 -12.60 -5.47
CA PRO A 469 -15.38 -12.63 -4.01
C PRO A 469 -13.93 -12.74 -3.51
N LEU A 470 -13.10 -13.53 -4.18
CA LEU A 470 -11.67 -13.64 -3.86
C LEU A 470 -10.95 -12.28 -3.91
N THR A 471 -11.25 -11.43 -4.90
CA THR A 471 -10.65 -10.09 -5.00
C THR A 471 -10.99 -9.23 -3.78
N VAL A 472 -12.22 -9.34 -3.27
CA VAL A 472 -12.67 -8.65 -2.06
C VAL A 472 -11.96 -9.20 -0.82
N LEU A 473 -11.89 -10.54 -0.69
CA LEU A 473 -11.17 -11.21 0.40
C LEU A 473 -9.71 -10.77 0.46
N THR A 474 -8.99 -10.79 -0.66
CA THR A 474 -7.60 -10.34 -0.75
C THR A 474 -7.46 -8.89 -0.26
N ARG A 475 -8.37 -7.99 -0.66
CA ARG A 475 -8.36 -6.59 -0.22
C ARG A 475 -8.60 -6.46 1.29
N PHE A 476 -9.54 -7.22 1.84
CA PHE A 476 -9.81 -7.24 3.28
C PHE A 476 -8.62 -7.77 4.08
N LEU A 477 -8.04 -8.89 3.66
CA LEU A 477 -6.87 -9.50 4.30
C LEU A 477 -5.68 -8.54 4.32
N ARG A 478 -5.38 -7.88 3.18
CA ARG A 478 -4.37 -6.81 3.12
C ARG A 478 -4.63 -5.70 4.13
N SER A 479 -5.88 -5.25 4.23
CA SER A 479 -6.23 -4.18 5.15
C SER A 479 -6.15 -4.57 6.62
N LEU A 480 -6.36 -5.85 6.94
CA LEU A 480 -6.17 -6.40 8.27
C LEU A 480 -4.68 -6.63 8.61
N GLY A 481 -3.77 -6.29 7.70
CA GLY A 481 -2.32 -6.38 7.87
C GLY A 481 -1.72 -7.73 7.48
N VAL A 482 -2.45 -8.56 6.73
CA VAL A 482 -1.90 -9.80 6.17
C VAL A 482 -0.94 -9.44 5.02
N PRO A 483 0.34 -9.85 5.07
CA PRO A 483 1.27 -9.67 3.96
C PRO A 483 0.77 -10.41 2.72
N ASP A 484 1.02 -9.85 1.53
CA ASP A 484 0.55 -10.42 0.26
C ASP A 484 0.97 -11.88 0.07
N GLU A 485 2.13 -12.29 0.59
CA GLU A 485 2.64 -13.66 0.52
C GLU A 485 1.85 -14.69 1.35
N TRP A 486 1.01 -14.26 2.28
CA TRP A 486 0.19 -15.14 3.14
C TRP A 486 -1.28 -15.14 2.74
N ILE A 487 -1.64 -14.39 1.71
CA ILE A 487 -3.01 -14.34 1.21
C ILE A 487 -3.22 -15.56 0.32
N PRO A 488 -4.18 -16.45 0.64
CA PRO A 488 -4.45 -17.62 -0.18
C PRO A 488 -5.01 -17.25 -1.55
N ASP A 489 -4.65 -18.06 -2.55
CA ASP A 489 -5.12 -17.91 -3.94
C ASP A 489 -6.51 -18.51 -4.18
N THR A 490 -7.07 -19.20 -3.17
CA THR A 490 -8.39 -19.81 -3.25
C THR A 490 -9.39 -19.06 -2.38
N GLN A 491 -10.64 -18.95 -2.86
CA GLN A 491 -11.71 -18.30 -2.12
C GLN A 491 -11.98 -19.00 -0.78
N GLU A 492 -11.91 -20.33 -0.73
CA GLU A 492 -12.20 -21.10 0.48
C GLU A 492 -11.17 -20.84 1.59
N GLU A 493 -9.88 -20.91 1.27
CA GLU A 493 -8.80 -20.66 2.23
C GLU A 493 -8.79 -19.19 2.68
N ALA A 494 -8.98 -18.24 1.75
CA ALA A 494 -9.05 -16.82 2.07
C ALA A 494 -10.26 -16.49 2.98
N SER A 495 -11.40 -17.15 2.77
CA SER A 495 -12.58 -17.05 3.65
C SER A 495 -12.30 -17.65 5.04
N GLY A 496 -11.55 -18.76 5.10
CA GLY A 496 -11.08 -19.36 6.34
C GLY A 496 -10.18 -18.40 7.14
N LEU A 497 -9.16 -17.84 6.48
CA LEU A 497 -8.23 -16.89 7.08
C LEU A 497 -8.93 -15.62 7.58
N LEU A 498 -9.85 -15.06 6.79
CA LEU A 498 -10.66 -13.92 7.22
C LEU A 498 -11.43 -14.23 8.50
N ARG A 499 -12.10 -15.38 8.58
CA ARG A 499 -12.83 -15.80 9.78
C ARG A 499 -11.91 -15.98 10.99
N SER A 500 -10.69 -16.50 10.79
CA SER A 500 -9.70 -16.62 11.87
C SER A 500 -9.21 -15.26 12.38
N LEU A 501 -9.05 -14.26 11.49
CA LEU A 501 -8.61 -12.91 11.88
C LEU A 501 -9.70 -12.08 12.56
N LEU A 502 -10.96 -12.29 12.18
CA LEU A 502 -12.12 -11.64 12.78
C LEU A 502 -12.59 -12.32 14.07
N ALA A 503 -12.04 -13.48 14.40
CA ALA A 503 -12.39 -14.22 15.61
C ALA A 503 -12.01 -13.41 16.87
N GLY A 504 -12.98 -13.26 17.78
CA GLY A 504 -12.80 -12.50 19.03
C GLY A 504 -12.72 -10.98 18.86
N ARG A 505 -12.95 -10.46 17.65
CA ARG A 505 -12.96 -9.03 17.33
C ARG A 505 -14.36 -8.58 16.91
N ARG A 506 -14.60 -7.26 16.97
CA ARG A 506 -15.85 -6.60 16.61
C ARG A 506 -15.64 -5.64 15.45
N PHE A 507 -15.89 -6.14 14.25
CA PHE A 507 -15.86 -5.40 13.00
C PHE A 507 -17.26 -5.11 12.47
N LEU A 508 -17.36 -3.97 11.79
CA LEU A 508 -18.47 -3.65 10.89
C LEU A 508 -18.05 -3.91 9.45
N MET A 509 -18.86 -4.67 8.71
CA MET A 509 -18.64 -4.93 7.29
C MET A 509 -19.79 -4.38 6.46
N VAL A 510 -19.50 -3.59 5.43
CA VAL A 510 -20.48 -3.08 4.47
C VAL A 510 -20.15 -3.61 3.08
N LEU A 511 -21.03 -4.48 2.57
CA LEU A 511 -20.94 -5.12 1.27
C LEU A 511 -22.00 -4.52 0.36
N ASP A 512 -21.58 -3.60 -0.50
CA ASP A 512 -22.43 -2.75 -1.29
C ASP A 512 -22.68 -3.33 -2.69
N ASP A 513 -23.91 -3.20 -3.19
CA ASP A 513 -24.38 -3.68 -4.49
C ASP A 513 -24.11 -5.18 -4.76
N ALA A 514 -24.54 -6.08 -3.87
CA ALA A 514 -24.45 -7.52 -4.10
C ALA A 514 -25.38 -8.01 -5.22
N ALA A 515 -24.88 -8.86 -6.11
CA ALA A 515 -25.71 -9.50 -7.15
C ALA A 515 -26.60 -10.60 -6.58
N ASP A 516 -26.01 -11.48 -5.77
CA ASP A 516 -26.65 -12.67 -5.20
C ASP A 516 -25.98 -13.09 -3.88
N ALA A 517 -26.55 -14.10 -3.22
CA ALA A 517 -26.04 -14.61 -1.95
C ALA A 517 -24.70 -15.37 -2.11
N ALA A 518 -24.40 -15.92 -3.28
CA ALA A 518 -23.14 -16.65 -3.50
C ALA A 518 -21.94 -15.71 -3.50
N GLN A 519 -22.10 -14.48 -4.01
CA GLN A 519 -21.07 -13.45 -3.97
C GLN A 519 -20.70 -13.03 -2.54
N VAL A 520 -21.67 -13.10 -1.61
CA VAL A 520 -21.53 -12.61 -0.23
C VAL A 520 -21.08 -13.70 0.75
N ARG A 521 -21.50 -14.95 0.55
CA ARG A 521 -21.35 -16.04 1.53
C ARG A 521 -19.91 -16.27 2.01
N GLY A 522 -18.93 -16.18 1.10
CA GLY A 522 -17.50 -16.33 1.44
C GLY A 522 -16.93 -15.16 2.25
N LEU A 523 -17.59 -14.00 2.25
CA LEU A 523 -17.15 -12.78 2.93
C LEU A 523 -17.68 -12.70 4.37
N LEU A 524 -18.59 -13.59 4.78
CA LEU A 524 -19.24 -13.53 6.08
C LEU A 524 -18.29 -13.99 7.21
N PRO A 525 -18.23 -13.26 8.33
CA PRO A 525 -17.50 -13.70 9.50
C PRO A 525 -18.17 -14.93 10.13
N GLY A 526 -17.42 -15.69 10.94
CA GLY A 526 -17.94 -16.87 11.63
C GLY A 526 -18.27 -16.64 13.11
N THR A 527 -17.91 -15.48 13.67
CA THR A 527 -17.97 -15.22 15.11
C THR A 527 -18.98 -14.13 15.47
N PRO A 528 -19.73 -14.32 16.57
CA PRO A 528 -20.66 -13.32 17.07
C PRO A 528 -19.92 -12.03 17.50
N GLY A 529 -20.64 -10.90 17.46
CA GLY A 529 -20.08 -9.57 17.73
C GLY A 529 -19.62 -8.80 16.50
N ASN A 530 -19.54 -9.46 15.33
CA ASN A 530 -19.41 -8.80 14.03
C ASN A 530 -20.80 -8.52 13.44
N LEU A 531 -20.92 -7.44 12.66
CA LEU A 531 -22.15 -7.10 11.94
C LEU A 531 -21.85 -6.88 10.44
N VAL A 532 -22.69 -7.46 9.59
CA VAL A 532 -22.57 -7.34 8.13
C VAL A 532 -23.82 -6.67 7.56
N LEU A 533 -23.63 -5.53 6.89
CA LEU A 533 -24.64 -4.88 6.07
C LEU A 533 -24.41 -5.24 4.61
N VAL A 534 -25.43 -5.77 3.95
CA VAL A 534 -25.40 -6.11 2.53
C VAL A 534 -26.44 -5.25 1.81
N THR A 535 -26.06 -4.50 0.78
CA THR A 535 -27.03 -3.82 -0.08
C THR A 535 -27.21 -4.58 -1.39
N SER A 536 -28.43 -4.68 -1.91
CA SER A 536 -28.69 -5.35 -3.19
C SER A 536 -29.92 -4.80 -3.90
N ARG A 537 -30.03 -5.00 -5.21
CA ARG A 537 -31.27 -4.74 -5.95
C ARG A 537 -32.31 -5.84 -5.73
N SER A 538 -31.87 -7.05 -5.38
CA SER A 538 -32.73 -8.20 -5.12
C SER A 538 -32.83 -8.50 -3.63
N PRO A 539 -33.89 -9.18 -3.15
CA PRO A 539 -34.10 -9.44 -1.72
C PRO A 539 -33.11 -10.41 -1.05
N LEU A 540 -32.23 -11.07 -1.82
CA LEU A 540 -31.27 -12.05 -1.33
C LEU A 540 -31.90 -13.13 -0.41
N MET A 541 -33.02 -13.74 -0.84
CA MET A 541 -33.77 -14.71 -0.02
C MET A 541 -32.93 -15.90 0.46
N ASP A 542 -31.93 -16.31 -0.32
CA ASP A 542 -30.98 -17.35 0.08
C ASP A 542 -30.18 -16.96 1.33
N LEU A 543 -29.82 -15.67 1.45
CA LEU A 543 -29.09 -15.13 2.60
C LEU A 543 -29.95 -15.10 3.87
N VAL A 544 -31.24 -14.84 3.70
CA VAL A 544 -32.24 -14.85 4.78
C VAL A 544 -32.46 -16.28 5.29
N THR A 545 -32.59 -17.23 4.37
CA THR A 545 -32.98 -18.61 4.69
C THR A 545 -31.83 -19.46 5.24
N ARG A 546 -30.59 -19.28 4.73
CA ARG A 546 -29.44 -20.11 5.11
C ARG A 546 -28.56 -19.47 6.17
N GLU A 547 -28.37 -18.15 6.11
CA GLU A 547 -27.48 -17.41 7.00
C GLU A 547 -28.23 -16.52 8.02
N GLY A 548 -29.57 -16.57 8.03
CA GLY A 548 -30.40 -15.88 9.02
C GLY A 548 -30.40 -14.36 8.87
N ALA A 549 -30.11 -13.84 7.67
CA ALA A 549 -30.08 -12.41 7.43
C ALA A 549 -31.45 -11.75 7.63
N ARG A 550 -31.46 -10.58 8.27
CA ARG A 550 -32.65 -9.75 8.40
C ARG A 550 -32.85 -8.94 7.12
N SER A 551 -33.92 -9.25 6.39
CA SER A 551 -34.28 -8.49 5.19
C SER A 551 -34.91 -7.15 5.55
N ILE A 552 -34.46 -6.08 4.90
CA ILE A 552 -34.95 -4.71 5.04
C ILE A 552 -35.24 -4.17 3.64
N ALA A 553 -36.53 -4.01 3.33
CA ALA A 553 -36.98 -3.44 2.08
C ALA A 553 -36.95 -1.90 2.14
N LEU A 554 -36.35 -1.28 1.14
CA LEU A 554 -36.46 0.15 0.88
C LEU A 554 -37.40 0.39 -0.28
N ASP A 555 -38.43 1.18 -0.02
CA ASP A 555 -39.37 1.69 -1.02
C ASP A 555 -39.09 3.17 -1.30
N VAL A 556 -39.87 3.82 -2.15
CA VAL A 556 -39.82 5.28 -2.37
C VAL A 556 -40.04 6.05 -1.07
N LEU A 557 -39.63 7.32 -1.04
CA LEU A 557 -39.88 8.16 0.14
C LEU A 557 -41.37 8.41 0.29
N SER A 558 -41.87 8.48 1.52
CA SER A 558 -43.21 8.99 1.75
C SER A 558 -43.33 10.45 1.31
N ALA A 559 -44.55 10.92 1.04
CA ALA A 559 -44.77 12.31 0.60
C ALA A 559 -44.20 13.34 1.59
N THR A 560 -44.27 13.07 2.89
CA THR A 560 -43.71 13.93 3.94
C THR A 560 -42.18 13.91 3.95
N GLU A 561 -41.56 12.75 3.76
CA GLU A 561 -40.10 12.63 3.65
C GLU A 561 -39.55 13.28 2.37
N ALA A 562 -40.25 13.11 1.25
CA ALA A 562 -39.88 13.75 -0.02
C ALA A 562 -39.97 15.26 0.07
N TYR A 563 -41.04 15.79 0.69
CA TYR A 563 -41.17 17.22 0.95
C TYR A 563 -40.05 17.74 1.84
N ALA A 564 -39.78 17.07 2.96
CA ALA A 564 -38.71 17.44 3.89
C ALA A 564 -37.33 17.41 3.21
N LEU A 565 -37.09 16.48 2.27
CA LEU A 565 -35.86 16.47 1.47
C LEU A 565 -35.76 17.72 0.59
N ILE A 566 -36.83 18.08 -0.13
CA ILE A 566 -36.84 19.29 -0.97
C ILE A 566 -36.62 20.54 -0.12
N GLU A 567 -37.32 20.64 1.01
CA GLU A 567 -37.20 21.75 1.96
C GLU A 567 -35.78 21.88 2.53
N THR A 568 -35.11 20.77 2.83
CA THR A 568 -33.74 20.82 3.36
C THR A 568 -32.75 21.47 2.40
N TYR A 569 -32.97 21.35 1.09
CA TYR A 569 -32.09 21.92 0.07
C TYR A 569 -32.51 23.32 -0.40
N LEU A 570 -33.81 23.58 -0.55
CA LEU A 570 -34.32 24.87 -1.05
C LEU A 570 -34.61 25.89 0.07
N GLY A 571 -34.68 25.43 1.32
CA GLY A 571 -35.07 26.21 2.48
C GLY A 571 -36.59 26.31 2.66
N PRO A 572 -37.05 26.54 3.91
CA PRO A 572 -38.47 26.57 4.26
C PRO A 572 -39.23 27.73 3.60
N GLU A 573 -38.57 28.86 3.33
CA GLU A 573 -39.22 30.03 2.73
C GLU A 573 -39.72 29.75 1.30
N ARG A 574 -38.92 29.05 0.49
CA ARG A 574 -39.23 28.79 -0.92
C ARG A 574 -40.24 27.65 -1.08
N THR A 575 -40.16 26.62 -0.24
CA THR A 575 -41.14 25.53 -0.24
C THR A 575 -42.49 25.97 0.33
N ALA A 576 -42.51 26.78 1.39
CA ALA A 576 -43.74 27.32 1.96
C ALA A 576 -44.42 28.35 1.04
N ALA A 577 -43.68 29.02 0.16
CA ALA A 577 -44.25 29.91 -0.86
C ALA A 577 -44.99 29.14 -1.98
N GLU A 578 -44.58 27.90 -2.28
CA GLU A 578 -45.17 27.06 -3.33
C GLU A 578 -45.43 25.61 -2.84
N PRO A 579 -46.29 25.38 -1.83
CA PRO A 579 -46.43 24.07 -1.19
C PRO A 579 -47.05 23.01 -2.12
N GLU A 580 -48.05 23.40 -2.91
CA GLU A 580 -48.69 22.51 -3.90
C GLU A 580 -47.70 22.10 -5.00
N ALA A 581 -46.93 23.05 -5.53
CA ALA A 581 -45.94 22.76 -6.58
C ALA A 581 -44.78 21.92 -6.03
N THR A 582 -44.42 22.07 -4.75
CA THR A 582 -43.41 21.23 -4.09
C THR A 582 -43.90 19.78 -3.96
N ALA A 583 -45.15 19.58 -3.58
CA ALA A 583 -45.77 18.24 -3.55
C ALA A 583 -45.88 17.63 -4.95
N GLU A 584 -46.24 18.43 -5.95
CA GLU A 584 -46.32 17.99 -7.35
C GLU A 584 -44.94 17.61 -7.91
N LEU A 585 -43.90 18.40 -7.62
CA LEU A 585 -42.52 18.06 -7.96
C LEU A 585 -42.12 16.70 -7.37
N ALA A 586 -42.47 16.45 -6.10
CA ALA A 586 -42.19 15.19 -5.45
C ALA A 586 -42.89 14.01 -6.14
N ALA A 587 -44.14 14.19 -6.56
CA ALA A 587 -44.91 13.19 -7.29
C ALA A 587 -44.35 12.92 -8.70
N VAL A 588 -43.96 13.97 -9.45
CA VAL A 588 -43.36 13.86 -10.79
C VAL A 588 -42.01 13.13 -10.75
N CYS A 589 -41.21 13.36 -9.71
CA CYS A 589 -39.96 12.62 -9.47
C CYS A 589 -40.19 11.19 -8.93
N GLY A 590 -41.45 10.73 -8.83
CA GLY A 590 -41.80 9.40 -8.35
C GLY A 590 -41.37 9.13 -6.89
N GLN A 591 -41.13 10.18 -6.10
CA GLN A 591 -40.63 10.10 -4.73
C GLN A 591 -39.26 9.38 -4.59
N TYR A 592 -38.48 9.27 -5.67
CA TYR A 592 -37.13 8.69 -5.64
C TYR A 592 -36.11 9.69 -5.08
N PRO A 593 -35.30 9.32 -4.08
CA PRO A 593 -34.34 10.24 -3.46
C PRO A 593 -33.36 10.90 -4.44
N LEU A 594 -32.84 10.16 -5.43
CA LEU A 594 -31.87 10.70 -6.38
C LEU A 594 -32.51 11.70 -7.34
N GLU A 595 -33.65 11.34 -7.93
CA GLU A 595 -34.45 12.19 -8.82
C GLU A 595 -34.82 13.52 -8.14
N LEU A 596 -35.28 13.46 -6.88
CA LEU A 596 -35.58 14.65 -6.09
C LEU A 596 -34.34 15.51 -5.88
N ARG A 597 -33.19 14.91 -5.53
CA ARG A 597 -31.93 15.64 -5.35
C ARG A 597 -31.48 16.31 -6.64
N MET A 598 -31.61 15.66 -7.79
CA MET A 598 -31.26 16.25 -9.08
C MET A 598 -32.18 17.43 -9.43
N ALA A 599 -33.50 17.26 -9.27
CA ALA A 599 -34.47 18.33 -9.51
C ALA A 599 -34.20 19.55 -8.61
N VAL A 600 -33.90 19.29 -7.34
CA VAL A 600 -33.68 20.34 -6.36
C VAL A 600 -32.30 21.00 -6.53
N ALA A 601 -31.26 20.25 -6.87
CA ALA A 601 -29.96 20.81 -7.22
C ALA A 601 -30.07 21.77 -8.41
N ARG A 602 -30.89 21.42 -9.42
CA ARG A 602 -31.19 22.32 -10.54
C ARG A 602 -31.90 23.60 -10.09
N LEU A 603 -32.92 23.49 -9.23
CA LEU A 603 -33.62 24.67 -8.67
C LEU A 603 -32.72 25.54 -7.79
N ALA A 604 -31.75 24.95 -7.09
CA ALA A 604 -30.75 25.67 -6.32
C ALA A 604 -29.76 26.42 -7.22
N ALA A 605 -29.38 25.83 -8.36
CA ALA A 605 -28.53 26.47 -9.37
C ALA A 605 -29.23 27.57 -10.17
N THR A 606 -30.57 27.54 -10.26
CA THR A 606 -31.38 28.58 -10.93
C THR A 606 -32.42 29.20 -10.00
N PRO A 607 -32.03 30.12 -9.08
CA PRO A 607 -32.94 30.71 -8.10
C PRO A 607 -34.15 31.45 -8.70
N GLN A 608 -34.01 31.99 -9.91
CA GLN A 608 -35.04 32.72 -10.64
C GLN A 608 -36.18 31.85 -11.20
N VAL A 609 -35.98 30.53 -11.26
CA VAL A 609 -37.00 29.59 -11.76
C VAL A 609 -37.88 29.15 -10.59
N SER A 610 -39.21 29.28 -10.71
CA SER A 610 -40.14 28.80 -9.68
C SER A 610 -40.25 27.29 -9.67
N ILE A 611 -40.69 26.72 -8.54
CA ILE A 611 -40.89 25.26 -8.42
C ILE A 611 -41.94 24.82 -9.45
N ARG A 612 -43.05 25.57 -9.55
CA ARG A 612 -44.11 25.33 -10.53
C ARG A 612 -43.63 25.34 -11.98
N ALA A 613 -42.67 26.22 -12.33
CA ALA A 613 -42.13 26.27 -13.69
C ALA A 613 -41.35 25.01 -14.05
N LEU A 614 -40.55 24.47 -13.13
CA LEU A 614 -39.83 23.21 -13.35
C LEU A 614 -40.79 22.02 -13.46
N VAL A 615 -41.80 21.95 -12.61
CA VAL A 615 -42.83 20.90 -12.68
C VAL A 615 -43.51 20.89 -14.06
N ALA A 616 -43.92 22.06 -14.56
CA ALA A 616 -44.53 22.19 -15.88
C ALA A 616 -43.57 21.84 -17.03
N GLU A 617 -42.25 22.01 -16.85
CA GLU A 617 -41.24 21.55 -17.81
C GLU A 617 -41.12 20.02 -17.81
N LEU A 618 -41.02 19.40 -16.64
CA LEU A 618 -40.90 17.95 -16.49
C LEU A 618 -42.15 17.23 -17.01
N ALA A 619 -43.34 17.75 -16.70
CA ALA A 619 -44.61 17.21 -17.19
C ALA A 619 -44.71 17.23 -18.72
N ARG A 620 -44.18 18.26 -19.40
CA ARG A 620 -44.16 18.34 -20.87
C ARG A 620 -43.18 17.37 -21.52
N ARG A 621 -42.08 17.01 -20.84
CA ARG A 621 -41.03 16.14 -21.39
C ARG A 621 -41.30 14.63 -21.20
N GLY A 622 -42.17 14.27 -20.26
CA GLY A 622 -42.60 12.87 -20.06
C GLY A 622 -41.48 11.90 -19.63
N ARG A 623 -40.36 12.38 -19.08
CA ARG A 623 -39.20 11.58 -18.66
C ARG A 623 -38.67 12.00 -17.28
N PRO A 624 -38.11 11.06 -16.48
CA PRO A 624 -37.41 11.35 -15.23
C PRO A 624 -36.14 12.20 -15.46
N VAL A 625 -35.72 12.93 -14.43
CA VAL A 625 -34.64 13.94 -14.45
C VAL A 625 -33.28 13.31 -14.78
N ALA A 626 -33.07 12.03 -14.43
CA ALA A 626 -31.80 11.32 -14.66
C ALA A 626 -31.37 11.21 -16.14
N VAL A 627 -32.27 11.38 -17.11
CA VAL A 627 -31.96 11.24 -18.55
C VAL A 627 -31.60 12.58 -19.21
N ALA A 628 -31.75 13.72 -18.52
CA ALA A 628 -31.78 15.03 -19.18
C ALA A 628 -30.51 15.89 -19.08
N ASP A 629 -29.55 15.62 -18.18
CA ASP A 629 -28.44 16.58 -17.92
C ASP A 629 -27.04 15.94 -17.76
N VAL A 630 -26.75 14.83 -18.48
CA VAL A 630 -25.38 14.31 -18.60
C VAL A 630 -25.02 14.04 -20.06
N ASP A 631 -25.06 15.08 -20.89
CA ASP A 631 -24.35 15.10 -22.17
C ASP A 631 -23.59 16.44 -22.31
N ALA A 632 -22.25 16.32 -22.24
CA ALA A 632 -21.18 17.15 -22.82
C ALA A 632 -21.36 18.69 -22.90
N ASP A 633 -20.74 19.45 -21.97
CA ASP A 633 -19.80 20.56 -22.31
C ASP A 633 -19.20 21.40 -21.15
N SER A 634 -19.47 21.16 -19.86
CA SER A 634 -19.07 22.13 -18.80
C SER A 634 -17.90 21.75 -17.87
N LEU A 635 -17.01 20.81 -18.23
CA LEU A 635 -15.76 20.56 -17.46
C LEU A 635 -14.48 21.06 -18.15
N ALA A 636 -14.61 21.88 -19.20
CA ALA A 636 -13.51 22.58 -19.82
C ALA A 636 -13.69 24.10 -19.69
N SER A 637 -13.76 24.62 -18.46
CA SER A 637 -13.36 26.00 -18.07
C SER A 637 -13.71 26.25 -16.60
N GLY A 638 -12.71 26.34 -15.74
CA GLY A 638 -12.84 26.65 -14.31
C GLY A 638 -11.58 26.32 -13.53
#